data_AF-A0A947XUP2-F1
#
_entry.id   AF-A0A947XUP2-F1
#
_cell.length_a   1.000
_cell.length_b   1.000
_cell.length_c   1.000
_cell.angle_alpha   90.00
_cell.angle_beta   90.00
_cell.angle_gamma   90.00
#
_symmetry.space_group_name_H-M   'P 1'
#
loop_
_entity.id
_entity.type
_entity.pdbx_description
1 polymer ?
#
loop_
_entity_poly.entity_id
_entity_poly.type
_entity_poly.pdbx_seq_one_letter_code
_entity_poly.pdbx_strand_id
1 'polypeptide(L)'
;MRPFAGLLLAAIRAGRGRAFPLLVLVVGLLTLGEIERTPLLNVREALFDQYQRQMPRARTSEPVIVVGIDSQSLVKHGQWPWSRDLVARLVRKIQAGQPLALGIDIVFAERDRYSPEVLSARFPDLPPDALATLPDPDQELAAALNGHPTALAVIGLSTPLPGSTQPARPLPEFSPANDLEAHLPRYLGALASRPLIEKSAAGEGLINASPAKLQTSSERGVLRRVPTVATINQLPFLSLPLEMVRLALGGGGVVPESGEQGMTAIRIGDYRLPTQANGEVLLHFGRASSNYYLSAADVLAGVHPPEIFNARFVIIGFNSTGLQDRIVTPLGESLPGIDIHAQVIESLLDGHALQRPDWMALAEKSTLLLGGLLLIATIPVLRPRYAVLSFTALSLLLLVGGTLAFYAGQWLFDGASQVLLLAPVFILLLGNTLIAADSRRRKAESQLQRSREEAARVAGELDAARRIQMGLLPDPRKIFADETQFSIAALLEPAQAVGGDYYDCFLLDEQRLCLAIGDVSGKGVPASLFMAISKTLTGTLTRRQGDLGLAVREIEQELNRENAESLFVTAFIAVLDLASGDLEYVCAGHDAPMLEREGRLSQIDTSNRGGPPLCAAGDFPYLAERIRLQPGDRLCLFTDGVTEASNGAALFGLARLQAAIQAMTQSGLETTATALRDAVRQFEAGHPPADDLTLLLMQWHGPLSER
;
A
#
# COMPACT_ATOMS: atom_id res chain seq x y z
N MET A 1 2.68 -5.72 31.74
CA MET A 1 2.96 -4.42 31.07
C MET A 1 4.41 -4.24 30.58
N ARG A 2 5.27 -5.28 30.54
CA ARG A 2 6.66 -5.16 30.02
C ARG A 2 6.92 -5.52 28.53
N PRO A 3 6.01 -6.09 27.71
CA PRO A 3 6.34 -6.39 26.30
C PRO A 3 6.18 -5.20 25.34
N PHE A 4 5.42 -4.15 25.69
CA PHE A 4 5.14 -3.03 24.78
C PHE A 4 6.30 -2.03 24.66
N ALA A 5 7.06 -1.79 25.73
CA ALA A 5 8.19 -0.85 25.71
C ALA A 5 9.37 -1.38 24.86
N GLY A 6 9.59 -2.70 24.83
CA GLY A 6 10.64 -3.35 24.02
C GLY A 6 10.37 -3.26 22.51
N LEU A 7 9.10 -3.30 22.10
CA LEU A 7 8.68 -3.15 20.70
C LEU A 7 8.88 -1.71 20.19
N LEU A 8 8.62 -0.71 21.03
CA LEU A 8 8.80 0.71 20.71
C LEU A 8 10.29 1.08 20.58
N LEU A 9 11.14 0.56 21.48
CA LEU A 9 12.60 0.76 21.42
C LEU A 9 13.28 -0.05 20.31
N ALA A 10 12.78 -1.24 19.97
CA ALA A 10 13.24 -2.01 18.82
C ALA A 10 12.83 -1.38 17.47
N ALA A 11 11.72 -0.63 17.43
CA ALA A 11 11.28 0.10 16.23
C ALA A 11 12.26 1.24 15.84
N ILE A 12 12.95 1.83 16.81
CA ILE A 12 13.83 3.01 16.66
C ILE A 12 15.31 2.64 16.35
N ARG A 13 15.68 1.35 16.28
CA ARG A 13 17.05 0.99 15.84
C ARG A 13 17.28 1.37 14.37
N ALA A 14 18.23 2.28 14.15
CA ALA A 14 18.58 2.97 12.91
C ALA A 14 18.97 2.08 11.69
N GLY A 15 18.99 0.75 11.83
CA GLY A 15 19.54 -0.18 10.82
C GLY A 15 18.66 -0.49 9.60
N ARG A 16 17.57 0.25 9.34
CA ARG A 16 16.65 0.00 8.20
C ARG A 16 16.16 1.28 7.48
N GLY A 17 16.93 2.36 7.49
CA GLY A 17 16.53 3.61 6.83
C GLY A 17 15.34 4.32 7.50
N ARG A 18 15.13 4.08 8.80
CA ARG A 18 14.00 4.64 9.58
C ARG A 18 14.26 6.03 10.16
N ALA A 19 15.53 6.46 10.23
CA ALA A 19 15.91 7.75 10.81
C ALA A 19 15.35 8.94 10.03
N PHE A 20 15.38 8.88 8.69
CA PHE A 20 14.92 9.96 7.84
C PHE A 20 13.37 10.12 7.85
N PRO A 21 12.56 9.05 7.72
CA PRO A 21 11.11 9.13 7.95
C PRO A 21 10.72 9.66 9.34
N LEU A 22 11.49 9.32 10.39
CA LEU A 22 11.25 9.85 11.73
C LEU A 22 11.51 11.37 11.80
N LEU A 23 12.58 11.85 11.17
CA LEU A 23 12.86 13.29 11.06
C LEU A 23 11.73 14.02 10.32
N VAL A 24 11.25 13.46 9.21
CA VAL A 24 10.12 14.03 8.45
C VAL A 24 8.83 14.06 9.28
N LEU A 25 8.59 13.03 10.10
CA LEU A 25 7.45 13.03 11.03
C LEU A 25 7.56 14.14 12.08
N VAL A 26 8.76 14.38 12.63
CA VAL A 26 9.01 15.48 13.58
C VAL A 26 8.77 16.84 12.91
N VAL A 27 9.26 17.03 11.68
CA VAL A 27 8.96 18.23 10.88
C VAL A 27 7.45 18.36 10.68
N GLY A 28 6.75 17.27 10.36
CA GLY A 28 5.30 17.24 10.26
C GLY A 28 4.59 17.73 11.52
N LEU A 29 5.01 17.28 12.70
CA LEU A 29 4.45 17.73 13.98
C LEU A 29 4.67 19.22 14.24
N LEU A 30 5.85 19.74 13.89
CA LEU A 30 6.16 21.17 14.00
C LEU A 30 5.29 21.98 13.03
N THR A 31 5.15 21.53 11.77
CA THR A 31 4.30 22.20 10.77
C THR A 31 2.83 22.20 11.16
N LEU A 32 2.33 21.13 11.77
CA LEU A 32 0.95 21.08 12.29
C LEU A 32 0.78 22.01 13.50
N GLY A 33 1.82 22.15 14.33
CA GLY A 33 1.81 23.09 15.46
C GLY A 33 1.74 24.55 15.04
N GLU A 34 2.38 24.92 13.93
CA GLU A 34 2.40 26.27 13.36
C GLU A 34 1.51 26.40 12.12
N ILE A 35 0.44 25.60 12.04
CA ILE A 35 -0.40 25.47 10.83
C ILE A 35 -0.93 26.82 10.31
N GLU A 36 -1.21 27.76 11.22
CA GLU A 36 -1.69 29.11 10.87
C GLU A 36 -0.72 29.92 10.00
N ARG A 37 0.57 29.56 10.01
CA ARG A 37 1.64 30.20 9.23
C ARG A 37 1.99 29.43 7.96
N THR A 38 1.25 28.37 7.65
CA THR A 38 1.55 27.46 6.53
C THR A 38 0.39 27.42 5.52
N PRO A 39 0.66 27.03 4.26
CA PRO A 39 -0.41 26.81 3.28
C PRO A 39 -1.42 25.72 3.67
N LEU A 40 -1.11 24.86 4.64
CA LEU A 40 -2.03 23.83 5.15
C LEU A 40 -3.26 24.44 5.82
N LEU A 41 -3.18 25.69 6.29
CA LEU A 41 -4.35 26.43 6.77
C LEU A 41 -5.47 26.40 5.73
N ASN A 42 -5.16 26.69 4.46
CA ASN A 42 -6.17 26.72 3.39
C ASN A 42 -6.79 25.34 3.15
N VAL A 43 -5.99 24.26 3.26
CA VAL A 43 -6.47 22.89 3.14
C VAL A 43 -7.45 22.55 4.27
N ARG A 44 -7.09 22.92 5.51
CA ARG A 44 -7.93 22.72 6.68
C ARG A 44 -9.25 23.48 6.58
N GLU A 45 -9.19 24.77 6.26
CA GLU A 45 -10.39 25.60 6.14
C GLU A 45 -11.29 25.11 4.99
N ALA A 46 -10.72 24.65 3.87
CA ALA A 46 -11.49 24.03 2.80
C ALA A 46 -12.16 22.70 3.21
N LEU A 47 -11.50 21.89 4.03
CA LEU A 47 -12.10 20.69 4.62
C LEU A 47 -13.28 21.03 5.54
N PHE A 48 -13.13 22.06 6.37
CA PHE A 48 -14.19 22.52 7.27
C PHE A 48 -15.39 23.10 6.52
N ASP A 49 -15.15 23.85 5.43
CA ASP A 49 -16.20 24.30 4.54
C ASP A 49 -16.92 23.10 3.89
N GLN A 50 -16.18 22.07 3.50
CA GLN A 50 -16.74 20.86 2.93
C GLN A 50 -17.64 20.11 3.93
N TYR A 51 -17.29 20.06 5.22
CA TYR A 51 -18.18 19.52 6.25
C TYR A 51 -19.52 20.28 6.31
N GLN A 52 -19.47 21.61 6.31
CA GLN A 52 -20.68 22.43 6.31
C GLN A 52 -21.52 22.29 5.04
N ARG A 53 -20.90 22.16 3.86
CA ARG A 53 -21.62 21.93 2.60
C ARG A 53 -22.39 20.62 2.59
N GLN A 54 -21.82 19.58 3.18
CA GLN A 54 -22.45 18.26 3.30
C GLN A 54 -23.53 18.22 4.37
N MET A 55 -23.29 18.92 5.48
CA MET A 55 -24.16 18.93 6.66
C MET A 55 -24.44 20.38 7.10
N PRO A 56 -25.20 21.17 6.31
CA PRO A 56 -25.55 22.54 6.68
C PRO A 56 -26.50 22.54 7.89
N ARG A 57 -26.49 23.62 8.67
CA ARG A 57 -27.42 23.76 9.81
C ARG A 57 -28.86 23.78 9.32
N ALA A 58 -29.72 22.97 9.94
CA ALA A 58 -31.15 23.01 9.69
C ALA A 58 -31.75 24.26 10.35
N ARG A 59 -32.39 25.13 9.56
CA ARG A 59 -33.07 26.34 10.06
C ARG A 59 -34.55 26.04 10.27
N THR A 60 -34.88 25.43 11.41
CA THR A 60 -36.26 25.00 11.74
C THR A 60 -37.16 26.12 12.23
N SER A 61 -36.57 27.16 12.82
CA SER A 61 -37.26 28.40 13.21
C SER A 61 -36.45 29.59 12.72
N GLU A 62 -37.12 30.56 12.11
CA GLU A 62 -36.52 31.80 11.62
C GLU A 62 -37.08 32.97 12.47
N PRO A 63 -36.54 33.21 13.68
CA PRO A 63 -37.08 34.19 14.63
C PRO A 63 -36.80 35.64 14.22
N VAL A 64 -36.04 35.85 13.14
CA VAL A 64 -35.58 37.15 12.66
C VAL A 64 -36.30 37.53 11.38
N ILE A 65 -36.81 38.76 11.32
CA ILE A 65 -37.33 39.40 10.11
C ILE A 65 -36.31 40.45 9.65
N VAL A 66 -35.91 40.35 8.39
CA VAL A 66 -35.02 41.33 7.76
C VAL A 66 -35.85 42.34 6.99
N VAL A 67 -35.80 43.60 7.41
CA VAL A 67 -36.40 44.73 6.70
C VAL A 67 -35.32 45.38 5.84
N GLY A 68 -35.28 44.97 4.58
CA GLY A 68 -34.23 45.34 3.64
C GLY A 68 -34.48 46.67 2.93
N ILE A 69 -33.48 47.54 2.91
CA ILE A 69 -33.39 48.65 1.96
C ILE A 69 -32.92 48.06 0.62
N ASP A 70 -33.89 47.63 -0.16
CA ASP A 70 -33.73 46.95 -1.44
C ASP A 70 -33.97 47.88 -2.65
N SER A 71 -33.89 47.36 -3.86
CA SER A 71 -34.12 48.13 -5.08
C SER A 71 -35.51 48.76 -5.14
N GLN A 72 -36.55 48.07 -4.65
CA GLN A 72 -37.91 48.58 -4.57
C GLN A 72 -38.00 49.80 -3.64
N SER A 73 -37.34 49.71 -2.49
CA SER A 73 -37.21 50.79 -1.52
C SER A 73 -36.54 52.02 -2.12
N LEU A 74 -35.42 51.83 -2.84
CA LEU A 74 -34.68 52.93 -3.48
C LEU A 74 -35.48 53.58 -4.63
N VAL A 75 -36.24 52.81 -5.40
CA VAL A 75 -37.10 53.35 -6.46
C VAL A 75 -38.25 54.18 -5.87
N LYS A 76 -38.86 53.71 -4.79
CA LYS A 76 -40.05 54.34 -4.21
C LYS A 76 -39.74 55.57 -3.35
N HIS A 77 -38.62 55.54 -2.61
CA HIS A 77 -38.27 56.56 -1.62
C HIS A 77 -36.99 57.34 -1.95
N GLY A 78 -36.35 57.06 -3.09
CA GLY A 78 -35.16 57.76 -3.56
C GLY A 78 -33.84 57.15 -3.06
N GLN A 79 -32.73 57.77 -3.48
CA GLN A 79 -31.39 57.25 -3.22
C GLN A 79 -31.03 57.26 -1.72
N TRP A 80 -30.25 56.25 -1.30
CA TRP A 80 -29.59 56.25 0.00
C TRP A 80 -28.41 57.26 0.02
N PRO A 81 -28.03 57.87 1.17
CA PRO A 81 -28.71 57.86 2.48
C PRO A 81 -30.10 58.48 2.49
N TRP A 82 -31.05 57.85 3.16
CA TRP A 82 -32.39 58.41 3.42
C TRP A 82 -32.35 59.46 4.53
N SER A 83 -33.36 60.32 4.58
CA SER A 83 -33.54 61.27 5.67
C SER A 83 -33.92 60.55 6.97
N ARG A 84 -33.41 61.02 8.12
CA ARG A 84 -33.65 60.35 9.41
C ARG A 84 -35.12 60.37 9.84
N ASP A 85 -35.95 61.29 9.35
CA ASP A 85 -37.41 61.27 9.56
C ASP A 85 -38.10 60.12 8.81
N LEU A 86 -37.60 59.74 7.62
CA LEU A 86 -38.12 58.59 6.88
C LEU A 86 -37.75 57.29 7.60
N VAL A 87 -36.51 57.20 8.09
CA VAL A 87 -36.07 56.08 8.95
C VAL A 87 -36.90 56.04 10.23
N ALA A 88 -37.19 57.18 10.87
CA ALA A 88 -38.05 57.27 12.05
C ALA A 88 -39.46 56.73 11.79
N ARG A 89 -40.07 57.04 10.63
CA ARG A 89 -41.37 56.47 10.23
C ARG A 89 -41.31 54.96 10.07
N LEU A 90 -40.25 54.43 9.46
CA LEU A 90 -40.04 52.98 9.33
C LEU A 90 -39.93 52.32 10.71
N VAL A 91 -39.11 52.90 11.60
CA VAL A 91 -38.93 52.44 12.99
C VAL A 91 -40.27 52.40 13.73
N ARG A 92 -41.06 53.47 13.67
CA ARG A 92 -42.40 53.53 14.31
C ARG A 92 -43.35 52.46 13.77
N LYS A 93 -43.32 52.20 12.45
CA LYS A 93 -44.15 51.15 11.83
C LYS A 93 -43.79 49.75 12.34
N ILE A 94 -42.49 49.47 12.51
CA ILE A 94 -42.01 48.21 13.05
C ILE A 94 -42.35 48.10 14.54
N GLN A 95 -42.09 49.15 15.32
CA GLN A 95 -42.35 49.18 16.77
C GLN A 95 -43.83 49.05 17.12
N ALA A 96 -44.74 49.52 16.25
CA ALA A 96 -46.18 49.29 16.41
C ALA A 96 -46.55 47.80 16.50
N GLY A 97 -45.72 46.91 15.93
CA GLY A 97 -45.86 45.46 16.04
C GLY A 97 -45.22 44.83 17.27
N GLN A 98 -44.57 45.62 18.14
CA GLN A 98 -43.90 45.18 19.38
C GLN A 98 -42.89 44.03 19.16
N PRO A 99 -41.83 44.25 18.36
CA PRO A 99 -40.77 43.26 18.20
C PRO A 99 -40.03 43.01 19.51
N LEU A 100 -39.41 41.82 19.63
CA LEU A 100 -38.56 41.46 20.78
C LEU A 100 -37.39 42.44 20.93
N ALA A 101 -36.73 42.76 19.81
CA ALA A 101 -35.76 43.81 19.69
C ALA A 101 -35.63 44.26 18.23
N LEU A 102 -35.26 45.52 18.04
CA LEU A 102 -34.97 46.12 16.74
C LEU A 102 -33.45 46.36 16.61
N GLY A 103 -32.81 45.76 15.62
CA GLY A 103 -31.44 46.06 15.24
C GLY A 103 -31.41 47.01 14.05
N ILE A 104 -30.57 48.04 14.10
CA ILE A 104 -30.34 48.91 12.95
C ILE A 104 -28.88 48.74 12.53
N ASP A 105 -28.68 48.00 11.44
CA ASP A 105 -27.36 47.71 10.83
C ASP A 105 -26.89 48.88 9.94
N ILE A 106 -26.97 50.09 10.49
CA ILE A 106 -26.66 51.35 9.81
C ILE A 106 -26.09 52.32 10.86
N VAL A 107 -24.95 52.94 10.56
CA VAL A 107 -24.33 53.94 11.41
C VAL A 107 -24.68 55.35 10.92
N PHE A 108 -25.27 56.18 11.78
CA PHE A 108 -25.63 57.57 11.48
C PHE A 108 -24.59 58.53 12.07
N ALA A 109 -23.34 58.47 11.58
CA ALA A 109 -22.22 59.22 12.16
C ALA A 109 -22.32 60.74 11.87
N GLU A 110 -22.80 61.11 10.70
CA GLU A 110 -22.97 62.49 10.27
C GLU A 110 -24.37 63.05 10.53
N ARG A 111 -24.49 64.39 10.52
CA ARG A 111 -25.77 65.09 10.63
C ARG A 111 -26.66 64.80 9.43
N ASP A 112 -27.97 64.77 9.64
CA ASP A 112 -28.90 64.68 8.51
C ASP A 112 -28.78 65.87 7.55
N ARG A 113 -28.83 65.59 6.25
CA ARG A 113 -28.71 66.60 5.18
C ARG A 113 -29.89 67.58 5.12
N TYR A 114 -31.03 67.22 5.72
CA TYR A 114 -32.25 68.00 5.83
C TYR A 114 -32.42 68.62 7.21
N SER A 115 -31.42 68.52 8.11
CA SER A 115 -31.45 69.24 9.37
C SER A 115 -31.47 70.76 9.14
N PRO A 116 -32.21 71.55 9.95
CA PRO A 116 -32.30 73.01 9.80
C PRO A 116 -30.95 73.71 9.65
N GLU A 117 -29.96 73.28 10.44
CA GLU A 117 -28.61 73.84 10.45
C GLU A 117 -27.86 73.55 9.13
N VAL A 118 -27.95 72.32 8.61
CA VAL A 118 -27.31 71.94 7.34
C VAL A 118 -27.99 72.61 6.15
N LEU A 119 -29.32 72.74 6.17
CA LEU A 119 -30.08 73.45 5.15
C LEU A 119 -29.75 74.94 5.14
N SER A 120 -29.64 75.57 6.32
CA SER A 120 -29.25 76.98 6.44
C SER A 120 -27.84 77.22 5.91
N ALA A 121 -26.90 76.30 6.14
CA ALA A 121 -25.55 76.39 5.59
C ALA A 121 -25.51 76.17 4.06
N ARG A 122 -26.36 75.30 3.53
CA ARG A 122 -26.40 74.96 2.10
C ARG A 122 -27.15 75.99 1.25
N PHE A 123 -28.16 76.64 1.83
CA PHE A 123 -29.03 77.62 1.18
C PHE A 123 -29.04 78.93 1.99
N PRO A 124 -27.94 79.70 1.97
CA PRO A 124 -27.79 80.90 2.79
C PRO A 124 -28.78 82.02 2.43
N ASP A 125 -29.35 81.99 1.22
CA ASP A 125 -30.33 82.97 0.74
C ASP A 125 -31.75 82.76 1.32
N LEU A 126 -32.00 81.64 1.98
CA LEU A 126 -33.28 81.36 2.63
C LEU A 126 -33.31 81.97 4.05
N PRO A 127 -34.46 82.51 4.51
CA PRO A 127 -34.57 83.11 5.83
C PRO A 127 -34.28 82.07 6.93
N PRO A 128 -33.26 82.29 7.79
CA PRO A 128 -32.84 81.33 8.82
C PRO A 128 -33.97 80.99 9.80
N ASP A 129 -34.81 81.98 10.14
CA ASP A 129 -35.95 81.80 11.04
C ASP A 129 -37.00 80.83 10.48
N ALA A 130 -37.20 80.83 9.15
CA ALA A 130 -38.12 79.89 8.51
C ALA A 130 -37.57 78.46 8.56
N LEU A 131 -36.26 78.28 8.31
CA LEU A 131 -35.61 76.98 8.37
C LEU A 131 -35.53 76.43 9.80
N ALA A 132 -35.35 77.28 10.81
CA ALA A 132 -35.32 76.90 12.22
C ALA A 132 -36.65 76.33 12.74
N THR A 133 -37.77 76.59 12.06
CA THR A 133 -39.08 76.00 12.40
C THR A 133 -39.28 74.58 11.87
N LEU A 134 -38.41 74.09 10.98
CA LEU A 134 -38.51 72.74 10.43
C LEU A 134 -38.14 71.71 11.49
N PRO A 135 -38.85 70.55 11.55
CA PRO A 135 -38.49 69.48 12.45
C PRO A 135 -37.10 68.93 12.10
N ASP A 136 -36.28 68.69 13.12
CA ASP A 136 -34.95 68.12 12.95
C ASP A 136 -35.07 66.59 12.75
N PRO A 137 -34.66 66.04 11.58
CA PRO A 137 -34.74 64.61 11.32
C PRO A 137 -33.97 63.75 12.33
N ASP A 138 -32.86 64.24 12.89
CA ASP A 138 -32.09 63.49 13.90
C ASP A 138 -32.88 63.40 15.22
N GLN A 139 -33.67 64.43 15.56
CA GLN A 139 -34.56 64.42 16.73
C GLN A 139 -35.76 63.48 16.50
N GLU A 140 -36.33 63.47 15.30
CA GLU A 140 -37.43 62.57 14.94
C GLU A 140 -37.03 61.09 15.07
N LEU A 141 -35.83 60.75 14.60
CA LEU A 141 -35.28 59.40 14.77
C LEU A 141 -34.98 59.08 16.22
N ALA A 142 -34.31 59.98 16.95
CA ALA A 142 -34.05 59.81 18.38
C ALA A 142 -35.35 59.55 19.16
N ALA A 143 -36.42 60.32 18.90
CA ALA A 143 -37.73 60.14 19.51
C ALA A 143 -38.38 58.80 19.14
N ALA A 144 -38.18 58.31 17.90
CA ALA A 144 -38.67 56.99 17.50
C ALA A 144 -37.92 55.84 18.20
N LEU A 145 -36.63 55.98 18.48
CA LEU A 145 -35.85 54.94 19.17
C LEU A 145 -36.16 54.86 20.68
N ASN A 146 -36.47 56.01 21.29
CA ASN A 146 -36.63 56.13 22.73
C ASN A 146 -37.72 55.19 23.29
N GLY A 147 -37.43 54.56 24.43
CA GLY A 147 -38.38 53.70 25.16
C GLY A 147 -38.61 52.29 24.56
N HIS A 148 -37.89 51.90 23.51
CA HIS A 148 -38.03 50.61 22.85
C HIS A 148 -36.70 49.81 22.87
N PRO A 149 -36.73 48.46 22.85
CA PRO A 149 -35.52 47.62 22.83
C PRO A 149 -34.82 47.68 21.47
N THR A 150 -34.16 48.81 21.20
CA THR A 150 -33.47 49.08 19.92
C THR A 150 -31.95 49.11 20.12
N ALA A 151 -31.23 48.35 19.31
CA ALA A 151 -29.77 48.32 19.24
C ALA A 151 -29.27 48.99 17.95
N LEU A 152 -28.29 49.89 18.08
CA LEU A 152 -27.62 50.52 16.94
C LEU A 152 -26.30 49.84 16.62
N ALA A 153 -25.98 49.77 15.32
CA ALA A 153 -24.68 49.29 14.87
C ALA A 153 -23.54 50.24 15.27
N VAL A 154 -22.41 49.63 15.62
CA VAL A 154 -21.13 50.29 15.86
C VAL A 154 -20.04 49.55 15.08
N ILE A 155 -19.13 50.29 14.47
CA ILE A 155 -17.98 49.73 13.76
C ILE A 155 -16.72 50.04 14.56
N GLY A 156 -16.11 49.03 15.17
CA GLY A 156 -14.79 49.13 15.78
C GLY A 156 -13.71 49.44 14.74
N LEU A 157 -12.85 50.41 15.06
CA LEU A 157 -11.77 50.88 14.20
C LEU A 157 -10.41 50.59 14.84
N SER A 158 -9.52 49.93 14.09
CA SER A 158 -8.13 49.74 14.50
C SER A 158 -7.32 51.04 14.46
N THR A 159 -7.72 51.98 13.61
CA THR A 159 -7.14 53.32 13.49
C THR A 159 -8.26 54.35 13.54
N PRO A 160 -8.15 55.41 14.37
CA PRO A 160 -9.15 56.49 14.39
C PRO A 160 -9.32 57.12 13.00
N LEU A 161 -10.57 57.37 12.59
CA LEU A 161 -10.93 58.04 11.34
C LEU A 161 -11.61 59.39 11.64
N PRO A 162 -11.58 60.37 10.73
CA PRO A 162 -12.41 61.57 10.88
C PRO A 162 -13.89 61.20 11.06
N GLY A 163 -14.52 61.73 12.10
CA GLY A 163 -15.89 61.37 12.47
C GLY A 163 -16.03 60.15 13.39
N SER A 164 -14.92 59.52 13.82
CA SER A 164 -14.96 58.48 14.85
C SER A 164 -15.43 59.05 16.19
N THR A 165 -16.39 58.38 16.81
CA THR A 165 -16.94 58.71 18.12
C THR A 165 -16.77 57.54 19.07
N GLN A 166 -16.72 57.84 20.38
CA GLN A 166 -16.80 56.81 21.40
C GLN A 166 -18.27 56.42 21.58
N PRO A 167 -18.65 55.14 21.41
CA PRO A 167 -20.02 54.71 21.67
C PRO A 167 -20.38 54.93 23.14
N ALA A 168 -21.66 55.19 23.41
CA ALA A 168 -22.17 55.66 24.69
C ALA A 168 -22.69 54.54 25.62
N ARG A 169 -22.88 53.32 25.11
CA ARG A 169 -23.54 52.19 25.78
C ARG A 169 -22.65 50.94 25.81
N PRO A 170 -21.51 50.96 26.51
CA PRO A 170 -20.74 49.73 26.74
C PRO A 170 -21.53 48.75 27.60
N LEU A 171 -21.15 47.47 27.56
CA LEU A 171 -21.74 46.42 28.37
C LEU A 171 -21.43 46.69 29.87
N PRO A 172 -22.44 46.93 30.73
CA PRO A 172 -22.21 47.43 32.10
C PRO A 172 -21.75 46.34 33.07
N GLU A 173 -22.21 45.10 32.90
CA GLU A 173 -21.82 43.95 33.70
C GLU A 173 -21.01 42.98 32.84
N PHE A 174 -19.74 43.28 32.67
CA PHE A 174 -18.77 42.37 32.07
C PHE A 174 -17.68 42.11 33.10
N SER A 175 -17.71 40.96 33.76
CA SER A 175 -16.67 40.51 34.69
C SER A 175 -15.85 39.43 34.00
N PRO A 176 -14.82 39.79 33.22
CA PRO A 176 -13.92 38.80 32.65
C PRO A 176 -13.19 38.08 33.79
N ALA A 177 -13.08 36.76 33.72
CA ALA A 177 -12.04 36.07 34.49
C ALA A 177 -10.66 36.67 34.12
N ASN A 178 -9.72 36.71 35.07
CA ASN A 178 -8.39 37.29 34.85
C ASN A 178 -7.79 36.82 33.50
N ASP A 179 -7.20 37.76 32.74
CA ASP A 179 -6.56 37.59 31.42
C ASP A 179 -7.48 37.38 30.19
N LEU A 180 -8.81 37.34 30.31
CA LEU A 180 -9.71 37.23 29.15
C LEU A 180 -9.58 38.41 28.18
N GLU A 181 -9.48 39.63 28.70
CA GLU A 181 -9.38 40.85 27.89
C GLU A 181 -8.15 40.89 26.98
N ALA A 182 -7.10 40.12 27.30
CA ALA A 182 -5.90 39.99 26.47
C ALA A 182 -6.16 39.26 25.15
N HIS A 183 -7.20 38.43 25.10
CA HIS A 183 -7.49 37.55 23.98
C HIS A 183 -8.63 38.06 23.08
N LEU A 184 -9.48 38.96 23.59
CA LEU A 184 -10.60 39.52 22.84
C LEU A 184 -10.13 40.49 21.73
N PRO A 185 -10.90 40.67 20.66
CA PRO A 185 -10.59 41.68 19.64
C PRO A 185 -10.57 43.07 20.28
N ARG A 186 -9.60 43.88 19.86
CA ARG A 186 -9.36 45.22 20.41
C ARG A 186 -9.40 46.26 19.30
N TYR A 187 -10.19 47.30 19.52
CA TYR A 187 -10.31 48.46 18.66
C TYR A 187 -9.94 49.73 19.43
N LEU A 188 -9.22 50.64 18.78
CA LEU A 188 -8.75 51.88 19.40
C LEU A 188 -9.83 52.97 19.41
N GLY A 189 -10.77 52.89 18.48
CA GLY A 189 -11.94 53.77 18.43
C GLY A 189 -13.10 53.08 17.71
N ALA A 190 -14.14 53.84 17.39
CA ALA A 190 -15.25 53.33 16.61
C ALA A 190 -15.84 54.40 15.70
N LEU A 191 -16.56 53.95 14.67
CA LEU A 191 -17.56 54.74 13.98
C LEU A 191 -18.91 54.36 14.60
N ALA A 192 -19.51 55.30 15.32
CA ALA A 192 -20.80 55.13 15.96
C ALA A 192 -21.73 56.28 15.52
N SER A 193 -23.00 56.21 15.95
CA SER A 193 -23.99 57.17 15.49
C SER A 193 -23.81 58.54 16.17
N ARG A 194 -24.60 59.56 15.82
CA ARG A 194 -24.53 60.82 16.57
C ARG A 194 -24.98 60.62 18.02
N PRO A 195 -24.35 61.32 19.01
CA PRO A 195 -24.68 61.16 20.43
C PRO A 195 -26.15 61.33 20.80
N LEU A 196 -26.92 62.13 20.04
CA LEU A 196 -28.37 62.29 20.23
C LEU A 196 -29.13 60.98 19.94
N ILE A 197 -28.76 60.29 18.87
CA ILE A 197 -29.39 59.05 18.41
C ILE A 197 -28.94 57.90 19.32
N GLU A 198 -27.63 57.81 19.60
CA GLU A 198 -27.04 56.77 20.48
C GLU A 198 -27.67 56.75 21.87
N LYS A 199 -27.81 57.93 22.51
CA LYS A 199 -28.39 58.04 23.85
C LYS A 199 -29.85 57.59 23.90
N SER A 200 -30.57 57.73 22.78
CA SER A 200 -31.98 57.38 22.68
C SER A 200 -32.23 55.90 22.37
N ALA A 201 -31.22 55.19 21.85
CA ALA A 201 -31.26 53.75 21.71
C ALA A 201 -31.03 53.05 23.07
N ALA A 202 -31.56 51.82 23.19
CA ALA A 202 -31.43 51.01 24.39
C ALA A 202 -30.06 50.31 24.48
N GLY A 203 -29.39 50.11 23.33
CA GLY A 203 -28.10 49.45 23.25
C GLY A 203 -27.32 49.78 21.98
N GLU A 204 -26.05 49.38 21.98
CA GLU A 204 -25.13 49.52 20.85
C GLU A 204 -24.37 48.21 20.65
N GLY A 205 -24.22 47.77 19.41
CA GLY A 205 -23.60 46.48 19.10
C GLY A 205 -22.70 46.50 17.87
N LEU A 206 -21.62 45.73 17.95
CA LEU A 206 -20.59 45.63 16.93
C LEU A 206 -21.08 44.90 15.69
N ILE A 207 -20.75 45.44 14.52
CA ILE A 207 -20.99 44.78 13.21
C ILE A 207 -19.69 44.37 12.51
N ASN A 208 -18.55 44.48 13.20
CA ASN A 208 -17.27 44.02 12.67
C ASN A 208 -17.32 42.52 12.35
N ALA A 209 -17.05 42.18 11.10
CA ALA A 209 -16.54 40.85 10.76
C ALA A 209 -15.06 40.79 11.11
N SER A 210 -14.57 39.61 11.48
CA SER A 210 -13.14 39.34 11.62
C SER A 210 -12.65 38.68 10.34
N PRO A 211 -12.01 39.40 9.40
CA PRO A 211 -11.32 38.74 8.32
C PRO A 211 -10.16 38.00 8.97
N ALA A 212 -10.11 36.67 8.84
CA ALA A 212 -8.99 35.86 9.30
C ALA A 212 -7.68 36.59 8.97
N LYS A 213 -6.79 36.78 9.96
CA LYS A 213 -5.51 37.51 9.84
C LYS A 213 -4.95 37.34 8.44
N LEU A 214 -5.22 38.31 7.56
CA LEU A 214 -4.83 38.29 6.15
C LEU A 214 -3.35 38.64 6.09
N GLN A 215 -2.51 37.72 6.55
CA GLN A 215 -1.15 37.66 6.06
C GLN A 215 -1.22 37.07 4.66
N THR A 216 -1.18 37.98 3.69
CA THR A 216 -0.88 37.77 2.27
C THR A 216 -1.97 37.12 1.40
N SER A 217 -2.20 37.77 0.26
CA SER A 217 -3.05 37.40 -0.88
C SER A 217 -4.56 37.67 -0.76
N SER A 218 -4.94 38.78 -1.41
CA SER A 218 -6.17 39.01 -2.16
C SER A 218 -7.10 37.81 -2.34
N GLU A 219 -8.12 37.71 -1.51
CA GLU A 219 -9.44 37.18 -1.87
C GLU A 219 -10.42 37.70 -0.80
N ARG A 220 -11.60 38.17 -1.23
CA ARG A 220 -12.71 38.47 -0.32
C ARG A 220 -13.08 37.15 0.36
N GLY A 221 -12.51 36.94 1.55
CA GLY A 221 -12.45 35.65 2.21
C GLY A 221 -13.82 35.14 2.64
N VAL A 222 -13.97 33.82 2.60
CA VAL A 222 -15.12 33.12 3.18
C VAL A 222 -15.23 33.48 4.68
N LEU A 223 -16.37 34.03 5.09
CA LEU A 223 -16.61 34.39 6.49
C LEU A 223 -16.96 33.14 7.30
N ARG A 224 -16.11 32.79 8.25
CA ARG A 224 -16.29 31.63 9.15
C ARG A 224 -16.55 32.02 10.59
N ARG A 225 -16.09 33.21 10.98
CA ARG A 225 -15.96 33.66 12.37
C ARG A 225 -16.54 35.04 12.56
N VAL A 226 -17.25 35.25 13.66
CA VAL A 226 -17.80 36.54 14.04
C VAL A 226 -17.45 36.80 15.51
N PRO A 227 -16.98 38.00 15.89
CA PRO A 227 -16.77 38.33 17.29
C PRO A 227 -18.09 38.32 18.05
N THR A 228 -18.11 37.71 19.24
CA THR A 228 -19.27 37.80 20.15
C THR A 228 -19.17 39.03 21.04
N VAL A 229 -17.96 39.33 21.49
CA VAL A 229 -17.60 40.50 22.29
C VAL A 229 -16.27 41.04 21.79
N ALA A 230 -16.11 42.36 21.79
CA ALA A 230 -14.83 43.01 21.58
C ALA A 230 -14.72 44.25 22.47
N THR A 231 -13.51 44.79 22.58
CA THR A 231 -13.27 46.03 23.33
C THR A 231 -13.03 47.19 22.39
N ILE A 232 -13.72 48.31 22.62
CA ILE A 232 -13.45 49.61 21.98
C ILE A 232 -12.94 50.54 23.06
N ASN A 233 -11.69 51.00 22.92
CA ASN A 233 -11.04 51.84 23.94
C ASN A 233 -11.21 51.25 25.37
N GLN A 234 -10.91 49.94 25.48
CA GLN A 234 -11.01 49.13 26.72
C GLN A 234 -12.43 48.90 27.26
N LEU A 235 -13.47 49.43 26.63
CA LEU A 235 -14.85 49.17 27.03
C LEU A 235 -15.43 48.00 26.23
N PRO A 236 -16.10 47.03 26.88
CA PRO A 236 -16.65 45.85 26.21
C PRO A 236 -17.96 46.18 25.48
N PHE A 237 -18.10 45.65 24.26
CA PHE A 237 -19.31 45.72 23.46
C PHE A 237 -19.63 44.34 22.89
N LEU A 238 -20.91 43.97 22.90
CA LEU A 238 -21.40 42.78 22.20
C LEU A 238 -21.47 43.02 20.70
N SER A 239 -21.53 41.94 19.92
CA SER A 239 -22.02 42.05 18.55
C SER A 239 -23.49 42.44 18.52
N LEU A 240 -23.89 43.20 17.49
CA LEU A 240 -25.27 43.63 17.26
C LEU A 240 -26.32 42.52 17.50
N PRO A 241 -26.18 41.30 16.95
CA PRO A 241 -27.15 40.22 17.18
C PRO A 241 -27.24 39.77 18.65
N LEU A 242 -26.12 39.73 19.37
CA LEU A 242 -26.11 39.35 20.78
C LEU A 242 -26.68 40.45 21.67
N GLU A 243 -26.40 41.71 21.33
CA GLU A 243 -26.99 42.87 22.00
C GLU A 243 -28.51 42.91 21.83
N MET A 244 -29.03 42.60 20.64
CA MET A 244 -30.47 42.47 20.40
C MET A 244 -31.10 41.40 21.30
N VAL A 245 -30.47 40.23 21.44
CA VAL A 245 -30.98 39.17 22.33
C VAL A 245 -30.92 39.60 23.79
N ARG A 246 -29.84 40.29 24.22
CA ARG A 246 -29.73 40.85 25.57
C ARG A 246 -30.87 41.83 25.87
N LEU A 247 -31.17 42.74 24.93
CA LEU A 247 -32.25 43.72 25.08
C LEU A 247 -33.63 43.05 25.12
N ALA A 248 -33.86 42.04 24.28
CA ALA A 248 -35.11 41.26 24.29
C ALA A 248 -35.37 40.55 25.63
N LEU A 249 -34.30 40.18 26.35
CA LEU A 249 -34.35 39.58 27.68
C LEU A 249 -34.40 40.62 28.82
N GLY A 250 -34.71 41.88 28.51
CA GLY A 250 -34.82 42.96 29.51
C GLY A 250 -33.48 43.56 29.92
N GLY A 251 -32.43 43.36 29.13
CA GLY A 251 -31.10 43.92 29.39
C GLY A 251 -30.28 43.16 30.42
N GLY A 252 -30.61 41.88 30.69
CA GLY A 252 -29.96 41.03 31.68
C GLY A 252 -28.43 40.88 31.52
N GLY A 253 -27.79 40.37 32.58
CA GLY A 253 -26.35 40.20 32.65
C GLY A 253 -25.80 39.23 31.60
N VAL A 254 -24.57 39.49 31.17
CA VAL A 254 -23.84 38.68 30.19
C VAL A 254 -22.65 38.06 30.89
N VAL A 255 -22.54 36.74 30.83
CA VAL A 255 -21.50 36.00 31.53
C VAL A 255 -20.56 35.36 30.51
N PRO A 256 -19.33 35.87 30.34
CA PRO A 256 -18.31 35.15 29.59
C PRO A 256 -17.86 33.93 30.41
N GLU A 257 -17.87 32.76 29.79
CA GLU A 257 -17.29 31.54 30.37
C GLU A 257 -15.85 31.40 29.86
N SER A 258 -14.89 31.34 30.78
CA SER A 258 -13.46 31.26 30.46
C SER A 258 -12.83 29.97 30.96
N GLY A 259 -11.89 29.44 30.18
CA GLY A 259 -10.98 28.37 30.57
C GLY A 259 -9.55 28.87 30.70
N GLU A 260 -8.58 27.96 30.83
CA GLU A 260 -7.15 28.31 30.96
C GLU A 260 -6.57 29.05 29.75
N GLN A 261 -7.16 28.89 28.55
CA GLN A 261 -6.65 29.45 27.30
C GLN A 261 -7.45 30.64 26.76
N GLY A 262 -8.49 31.10 27.46
CA GLY A 262 -9.35 32.21 27.04
C GLY A 262 -10.83 31.86 27.11
N MET A 263 -11.65 32.50 26.26
CA MET A 263 -13.11 32.30 26.28
C MET A 263 -13.51 30.94 25.71
N THR A 264 -14.49 30.29 26.32
CA THR A 264 -15.03 29.00 25.89
C THR A 264 -16.49 29.09 25.46
N ALA A 265 -17.24 30.02 26.05
CA ALA A 265 -18.60 30.35 25.66
C ALA A 265 -19.01 31.73 26.18
N ILE A 266 -20.13 32.24 25.69
CA ILE A 266 -20.82 33.40 26.23
C ILE A 266 -22.26 33.03 26.56
N ARG A 267 -22.74 33.47 27.73
CA ARG A 267 -24.10 33.21 28.21
C ARG A 267 -24.89 34.51 28.34
N ILE A 268 -26.10 34.52 27.77
CA ILE A 268 -27.05 35.65 27.84
C ILE A 268 -28.38 35.07 28.32
N GLY A 269 -28.73 35.32 29.59
CA GLY A 269 -29.84 34.64 30.25
C GLY A 269 -29.63 33.12 30.31
N ASP A 270 -30.58 32.37 29.74
CA ASP A 270 -30.53 30.91 29.65
C ASP A 270 -29.87 30.40 28.36
N TYR A 271 -29.55 31.28 27.41
CA TYR A 271 -28.91 30.92 26.16
C TYR A 271 -27.39 30.91 26.30
N ARG A 272 -26.75 29.88 25.76
CA ARG A 272 -25.30 29.68 25.79
C ARG A 272 -24.77 29.46 24.38
N LEU A 273 -23.80 30.27 23.95
CA LEU A 273 -23.15 30.16 22.66
C LEU A 273 -21.68 29.77 22.84
N PRO A 274 -21.23 28.61 22.34
CA PRO A 274 -19.82 28.23 22.33
C PRO A 274 -18.97 29.22 21.54
N THR A 275 -17.77 29.51 22.03
CA THR A 275 -16.81 30.42 21.39
C THR A 275 -15.41 29.82 21.32
N GLN A 276 -14.54 30.48 20.56
CA GLN A 276 -13.10 30.25 20.58
C GLN A 276 -12.43 31.08 21.68
N ALA A 277 -11.19 30.73 22.01
CA ALA A 277 -10.37 31.42 23.03
C ALA A 277 -10.34 32.95 22.89
N ASN A 278 -10.38 33.45 21.65
CA ASN A 278 -10.38 34.88 21.32
C ASN A 278 -11.78 35.53 21.34
N GLY A 279 -12.81 34.84 21.80
CA GLY A 279 -14.16 35.36 21.90
C GLY A 279 -14.97 35.37 20.60
N GLU A 280 -14.47 34.76 19.53
CA GLU A 280 -15.22 34.61 18.28
C GLU A 280 -16.05 33.34 18.27
N VAL A 281 -17.23 33.38 17.64
CA VAL A 281 -18.02 32.17 17.33
C VAL A 281 -17.63 31.64 15.96
N LEU A 282 -17.46 30.32 15.85
CA LEU A 282 -17.40 29.63 14.56
C LEU A 282 -18.84 29.28 14.15
N LEU A 283 -19.34 29.96 13.12
CA LEU A 283 -20.74 29.81 12.72
C LEU A 283 -20.97 28.51 11.96
N HIS A 284 -22.04 27.79 12.34
CA HIS A 284 -22.57 26.68 11.57
C HIS A 284 -23.65 27.21 10.64
N PHE A 285 -23.28 27.45 9.38
CA PHE A 285 -24.16 28.12 8.43
C PHE A 285 -25.33 27.23 8.02
N GLY A 286 -26.51 27.83 8.03
CA GLY A 286 -27.68 27.30 7.33
C GLY A 286 -27.81 27.94 5.95
N ARG A 287 -28.59 27.30 5.07
CA ARG A 287 -28.86 27.82 3.73
C ARG A 287 -29.65 29.13 3.79
N ALA A 288 -29.46 29.98 2.79
CA ALA A 288 -30.26 31.19 2.60
C ALA A 288 -31.76 30.87 2.54
N SER A 289 -32.58 31.75 3.13
CA SER A 289 -34.05 31.69 3.08
C SER A 289 -34.58 33.06 2.74
N SER A 290 -35.46 33.16 1.74
CA SER A 290 -36.12 34.42 1.38
C SER A 290 -37.42 34.65 2.15
N ASN A 291 -37.85 33.70 2.99
CA ASN A 291 -39.18 33.70 3.62
C ASN A 291 -39.42 34.82 4.66
N TYR A 292 -38.37 35.53 5.08
CA TYR A 292 -38.41 36.51 6.17
C TYR A 292 -37.82 37.87 5.76
N TYR A 293 -37.78 38.12 4.45
CA TYR A 293 -37.34 39.37 3.85
C TYR A 293 -38.53 40.27 3.51
N LEU A 294 -38.59 41.44 4.14
CA LEU A 294 -39.58 42.47 3.85
C LEU A 294 -38.89 43.68 3.23
N SER A 295 -39.47 44.24 2.17
CA SER A 295 -39.01 45.51 1.61
C SER A 295 -39.34 46.66 2.57
N ALA A 296 -38.37 47.54 2.87
CA ALA A 296 -38.64 48.73 3.69
C ALA A 296 -39.75 49.61 3.09
N ALA A 297 -39.86 49.66 1.75
CA ALA A 297 -40.94 50.35 1.03
C ALA A 297 -42.34 49.78 1.30
N ASP A 298 -42.45 48.48 1.58
CA ASP A 298 -43.72 47.80 1.85
C ASP A 298 -44.13 47.95 3.32
N VAL A 299 -43.16 47.90 4.23
CA VAL A 299 -43.39 48.23 5.64
C VAL A 299 -43.83 49.69 5.80
N LEU A 300 -43.18 50.63 5.11
CA LEU A 300 -43.55 52.05 5.11
C LEU A 300 -44.97 52.28 4.55
N ALA A 301 -45.34 51.53 3.52
CA ALA A 301 -46.67 51.61 2.92
C ALA A 301 -47.77 50.87 3.70
N GLY A 302 -47.41 50.12 4.75
CA GLY A 302 -48.35 49.32 5.54
C GLY A 302 -48.94 48.13 4.79
N VAL A 303 -48.18 47.57 3.83
CA VAL A 303 -48.56 46.35 3.09
C VAL A 303 -48.66 45.15 4.04
N HIS A 304 -47.76 45.09 5.02
CA HIS A 304 -47.72 44.05 6.04
C HIS A 304 -48.41 44.51 7.33
N PRO A 305 -49.21 43.64 7.97
CA PRO A 305 -49.85 43.95 9.24
C PRO A 305 -48.80 44.03 10.37
N PRO A 306 -48.92 44.96 11.35
CA PRO A 306 -47.93 45.12 12.42
C PRO A 306 -47.65 43.84 13.22
N GLU A 307 -48.64 42.96 13.35
CA GLU A 307 -48.58 41.71 14.10
C GLU A 307 -47.50 40.74 13.57
N ILE A 308 -47.03 40.91 12.33
CA ILE A 308 -45.93 40.12 11.77
C ILE A 308 -44.63 40.29 12.56
N PHE A 309 -44.42 41.45 13.18
CA PHE A 309 -43.22 41.76 13.97
C PHE A 309 -43.32 41.27 15.42
N ASN A 310 -44.51 40.88 15.88
CA ASN A 310 -44.72 40.46 17.26
C ASN A 310 -43.93 39.19 17.59
N ALA A 311 -43.24 39.19 18.73
CA ALA A 311 -42.40 38.08 19.20
C ALA A 311 -41.29 37.67 18.20
N ARG A 312 -40.85 38.61 17.34
CA ARG A 312 -39.74 38.42 16.40
C ARG A 312 -38.65 39.46 16.65
N PHE A 313 -37.42 39.10 16.30
CA PHE A 313 -36.33 40.06 16.15
C PHE A 313 -36.48 40.72 14.78
N VAL A 314 -36.25 42.03 14.70
CA VAL A 314 -36.31 42.76 13.43
C VAL A 314 -34.99 43.46 13.19
N ILE A 315 -34.42 43.31 11.99
CA ILE A 315 -33.18 44.00 11.61
C ILE A 315 -33.44 44.86 10.39
N ILE A 316 -33.07 46.13 10.46
CA ILE A 316 -33.06 47.06 9.33
C ILE A 316 -31.64 47.12 8.78
N GLY A 317 -31.48 46.89 7.48
CA GLY A 317 -30.19 47.00 6.80
C GLY A 317 -30.30 46.88 5.29
N PHE A 318 -29.17 46.77 4.60
CA PHE A 318 -29.15 46.75 3.14
C PHE A 318 -29.36 45.34 2.58
N ASN A 319 -30.19 45.26 1.53
CA ASN A 319 -30.43 44.02 0.78
C ASN A 319 -30.34 44.24 -0.75
N SER A 320 -29.74 45.36 -1.20
CA SER A 320 -29.64 45.70 -2.62
C SER A 320 -28.29 45.27 -3.23
N THR A 321 -28.34 44.78 -4.46
CA THR A 321 -27.17 44.31 -5.22
C THR A 321 -26.14 45.40 -5.57
N GLY A 322 -26.49 46.67 -5.44
CA GLY A 322 -25.63 47.81 -5.76
C GLY A 322 -24.70 48.26 -4.62
N LEU A 323 -24.87 47.74 -3.40
CA LEU A 323 -24.05 48.04 -2.23
C LEU A 323 -23.06 46.89 -1.98
N GLN A 324 -21.83 47.21 -1.60
CA GLN A 324 -20.71 46.24 -1.50
C GLN A 324 -20.79 45.29 -0.29
N ASP A 325 -21.91 45.21 0.40
CA ASP A 325 -22.07 44.41 1.62
C ASP A 325 -22.55 42.97 1.32
N ARG A 326 -21.73 42.23 0.56
CA ARG A 326 -21.97 40.81 0.27
C ARG A 326 -20.81 39.95 0.76
N ILE A 327 -21.16 38.89 1.49
CA ILE A 327 -20.24 38.01 2.18
C ILE A 327 -20.37 36.61 1.61
N VAL A 328 -19.24 35.96 1.33
CA VAL A 328 -19.21 34.55 0.91
C VAL A 328 -19.19 33.66 2.15
N THR A 329 -20.09 32.68 2.22
CA THR A 329 -20.16 31.71 3.32
C THR A 329 -19.48 30.39 2.97
N PRO A 330 -19.16 29.52 3.96
CA PRO A 330 -18.62 28.17 3.74
C PRO A 330 -19.46 27.30 2.80
N LEU A 331 -20.77 27.57 2.72
CA LEU A 331 -21.69 26.89 1.81
C LEU A 331 -21.47 27.25 0.33
N GLY A 332 -20.66 28.27 0.04
CA GLY A 332 -20.43 28.81 -1.31
C GLY A 332 -21.47 29.84 -1.74
N GLU A 333 -22.40 30.20 -0.87
CA GLU A 333 -23.44 31.20 -1.11
C GLU A 333 -22.91 32.61 -0.81
N SER A 334 -23.33 33.60 -1.60
CA SER A 334 -23.07 35.01 -1.32
C SER A 334 -24.30 35.64 -0.68
N LEU A 335 -24.21 35.99 0.59
CA LEU A 335 -25.30 36.56 1.39
C LEU A 335 -25.07 38.05 1.66
N PRO A 336 -26.13 38.87 1.73
CA PRO A 336 -26.10 40.17 2.41
C PRO A 336 -25.45 40.11 3.81
N GLY A 337 -24.74 41.15 4.23
CA GLY A 337 -24.14 41.21 5.58
C GLY A 337 -25.15 41.02 6.71
N ILE A 338 -26.36 41.55 6.52
CA ILE A 338 -27.48 41.42 7.47
C ILE A 338 -27.92 39.97 7.75
N ASP A 339 -27.75 39.05 6.79
CA ASP A 339 -28.03 37.62 7.02
C ASP A 339 -27.13 37.03 8.11
N ILE A 340 -25.90 37.51 8.22
CA ILE A 340 -24.95 37.01 9.22
C ILE A 340 -25.48 37.29 10.62
N HIS A 341 -26.06 38.47 10.86
CA HIS A 341 -26.68 38.81 12.14
C HIS A 341 -27.86 37.88 12.45
N ALA A 342 -28.71 37.60 11.48
CA ALA A 342 -29.81 36.65 11.66
C ALA A 342 -29.30 35.25 12.03
N GLN A 343 -28.27 34.76 11.34
CA GLN A 343 -27.68 33.44 11.63
C GLN A 343 -26.99 33.38 13.01
N VAL A 344 -26.41 34.48 13.50
CA VAL A 344 -25.84 34.54 14.86
C VAL A 344 -26.95 34.46 15.92
N ILE A 345 -28.06 35.18 15.75
CA ILE A 345 -29.22 35.10 16.66
C ILE A 345 -29.75 33.66 16.70
N GLU A 346 -29.98 33.06 15.54
CA GLU A 346 -30.44 31.67 15.45
C GLU A 346 -29.47 30.69 16.10
N SER A 347 -28.16 30.86 15.88
CA SER A 347 -27.12 30.02 16.49
C SER A 347 -27.13 30.11 18.02
N LEU A 348 -27.34 31.32 18.59
CA LEU A 348 -27.46 31.50 20.04
C LEU A 348 -28.74 30.84 20.58
N LEU A 349 -29.88 31.04 19.91
CA LEU A 349 -31.17 30.51 20.36
C LEU A 349 -31.22 28.99 20.28
N ASP A 350 -30.61 28.40 19.25
CA ASP A 350 -30.48 26.95 19.09
C ASP A 350 -29.38 26.35 20.01
N GLY A 351 -28.49 27.18 20.56
CA GLY A 351 -27.29 26.74 21.28
C GLY A 351 -26.28 26.00 20.39
N HIS A 352 -26.33 26.24 19.07
CA HIS A 352 -25.53 25.54 18.07
C HIS A 352 -24.46 26.45 17.46
N ALA A 353 -23.19 26.07 17.66
CA ALA A 353 -22.05 26.64 16.96
C ALA A 353 -21.04 25.53 16.66
N LEU A 354 -20.18 25.74 15.66
CA LEU A 354 -19.07 24.83 15.42
C LEU A 354 -18.06 24.96 16.56
N GLN A 355 -17.50 23.83 16.96
CA GLN A 355 -16.60 23.77 18.08
C GLN A 355 -15.23 23.25 17.65
N ARG A 356 -14.19 23.94 18.12
CA ARG A 356 -12.82 23.45 18.07
C ARG A 356 -12.22 23.61 19.46
N PRO A 357 -12.41 22.61 20.35
CA PRO A 357 -11.88 22.65 21.70
C PRO A 357 -10.35 22.74 21.73
N ASP A 358 -9.79 23.26 22.80
CA ASP A 358 -8.33 23.45 22.94
C ASP A 358 -7.54 22.13 22.84
N TRP A 359 -8.13 21.03 23.34
CA TRP A 359 -7.54 19.70 23.25
C TRP A 359 -7.52 19.14 21.82
N MET A 360 -8.28 19.71 20.87
CA MET A 360 -8.35 19.23 19.49
C MET A 360 -6.97 19.29 18.82
N ALA A 361 -6.22 20.38 19.04
CA ALA A 361 -4.87 20.52 18.50
C ALA A 361 -3.91 19.45 19.05
N LEU A 362 -4.07 19.05 20.32
CA LEU A 362 -3.29 17.97 20.91
C LEU A 362 -3.71 16.59 20.37
N ALA A 363 -5.01 16.38 20.16
CA ALA A 363 -5.53 15.18 19.55
C ALA A 363 -5.00 15.00 18.11
N GLU A 364 -5.05 16.04 17.28
CA GLU A 364 -4.51 16.05 15.91
C GLU A 364 -3.01 15.74 15.86
N LYS A 365 -2.22 16.34 16.77
CA LYS A 365 -0.78 16.03 16.91
C LYS A 365 -0.56 14.58 17.34
N SER A 366 -1.38 14.08 18.25
CA SER A 366 -1.28 12.73 18.78
C SER A 366 -1.66 11.68 17.71
N THR A 367 -2.71 11.91 16.92
CA THR A 367 -3.08 11.03 15.80
C THR A 367 -2.04 11.06 14.68
N LEU A 368 -1.46 12.23 14.37
CA LEU A 368 -0.33 12.34 13.44
C LEU A 368 0.89 11.55 13.92
N LEU A 369 1.29 11.72 15.18
CA LEU A 369 2.43 11.02 15.78
C LEU A 369 2.20 9.50 15.78
N LEU A 370 1.05 9.05 16.28
CA LEU A 370 0.73 7.62 16.37
C LEU A 370 0.62 6.99 14.97
N GLY A 371 -0.04 7.66 14.02
CA GLY A 371 -0.13 7.23 12.63
C GLY A 371 1.25 7.13 11.97
N GLY A 372 2.10 8.14 12.15
CA GLY A 372 3.47 8.13 11.63
C GLY A 372 4.33 7.03 12.22
N LEU A 373 4.29 6.83 13.54
CA LEU A 373 5.01 5.74 14.22
C LEU A 373 4.51 4.36 13.76
N LEU A 374 3.19 4.20 13.59
CA LEU A 374 2.59 2.98 13.05
C LEU A 374 3.11 2.69 11.64
N LEU A 375 3.18 3.69 10.75
CA LEU A 375 3.75 3.52 9.41
C LEU A 375 5.24 3.14 9.47
N ILE A 376 6.04 3.83 10.29
CA ILE A 376 7.48 3.54 10.45
C ILE A 376 7.73 2.11 10.97
N ALA A 377 6.85 1.62 11.85
CA ALA A 377 6.94 0.26 12.38
C ALA A 377 6.51 -0.80 11.35
N THR A 378 5.40 -0.57 10.65
CA THR A 378 4.72 -1.58 9.83
C THR A 378 5.17 -1.63 8.37
N ILE A 379 5.30 -0.48 7.69
CA ILE A 379 5.60 -0.41 6.25
C ILE A 379 6.86 -1.19 5.86
N PRO A 380 7.98 -1.13 6.61
CA PRO A 380 9.19 -1.88 6.27
C PRO A 380 9.06 -3.41 6.31
N VAL A 381 8.01 -3.94 6.93
CA VAL A 381 7.78 -5.39 7.13
C VAL A 381 6.67 -5.91 6.23
N LEU A 382 5.78 -5.04 5.75
CA LEU A 382 4.68 -5.41 4.87
C LEU A 382 5.14 -5.60 3.42
N ARG A 383 4.40 -6.44 2.68
CA ARG A 383 4.54 -6.46 1.21
C ARG A 383 4.02 -5.13 0.63
N PRO A 384 4.58 -4.62 -0.48
CA PRO A 384 4.20 -3.32 -1.04
C PRO A 384 2.69 -3.12 -1.24
N ARG A 385 1.96 -4.15 -1.69
CA ARG A 385 0.49 -4.09 -1.84
C ARG A 385 -0.23 -3.79 -0.51
N TYR A 386 0.23 -4.40 0.59
CA TYR A 386 -0.37 -4.18 1.91
C TYR A 386 0.10 -2.87 2.54
N ALA A 387 1.32 -2.42 2.22
CA ALA A 387 1.79 -1.10 2.60
C ALA A 387 0.89 0.00 2.03
N VAL A 388 0.58 -0.04 0.73
CA VAL A 388 -0.35 0.90 0.08
C VAL A 388 -1.74 0.83 0.72
N LEU A 389 -2.30 -0.38 0.86
CA LEU A 389 -3.62 -0.56 1.48
C LEU A 389 -3.66 -0.02 2.92
N SER A 390 -2.61 -0.22 3.71
CA SER A 390 -2.55 0.28 5.09
C SER A 390 -2.51 1.80 5.17
N PHE A 391 -1.77 2.47 4.27
CA PHE A 391 -1.75 3.93 4.20
C PHE A 391 -3.10 4.48 3.74
N THR A 392 -3.70 3.90 2.70
CA THR A 392 -5.04 4.28 2.24
C THR A 392 -6.09 4.11 3.33
N ALA A 393 -6.05 3.00 4.08
CA ALA A 393 -6.96 2.75 5.20
C ALA A 393 -6.77 3.79 6.32
N LEU A 394 -5.52 4.12 6.68
CA LEU A 394 -5.24 5.17 7.66
C LEU A 394 -5.73 6.55 7.19
N SER A 395 -5.52 6.90 5.92
CA SER A 395 -6.01 8.16 5.36
C SER A 395 -7.53 8.23 5.39
N LEU A 396 -8.22 7.16 5.01
CA LEU A 396 -9.68 7.09 5.09
C LEU A 396 -10.17 7.19 6.53
N LEU A 397 -9.52 6.52 7.47
CA LEU A 397 -9.85 6.58 8.89
C LEU A 397 -9.77 8.01 9.44
N LEU A 398 -8.73 8.77 9.06
CA LEU A 398 -8.57 10.16 9.49
C LEU A 398 -9.65 11.07 8.91
N LEU A 399 -9.98 10.93 7.61
CA LEU A 399 -11.00 11.74 6.95
C LEU A 399 -12.43 11.40 7.43
N VAL A 400 -12.75 10.11 7.54
CA VAL A 400 -14.03 9.64 8.07
C VAL A 400 -14.15 9.99 9.55
N GLY A 401 -13.07 9.86 10.33
CA GLY A 401 -13.03 10.27 11.73
C GLY A 401 -13.40 11.74 11.92
N GLY A 402 -12.88 12.62 11.06
CA GLY A 402 -13.26 14.04 11.08
C GLY A 402 -14.72 14.29 10.71
N THR A 403 -15.23 13.57 9.71
CA THR A 403 -16.65 13.65 9.31
C THR A 403 -17.58 13.17 10.44
N LEU A 404 -17.22 12.08 11.12
CA LEU A 404 -17.97 11.56 12.27
C LEU A 404 -17.90 12.50 13.47
N ALA A 405 -16.76 13.14 13.72
CA ALA A 405 -16.61 14.14 14.78
C ALA A 405 -17.52 15.37 14.53
N PHE A 406 -17.60 15.81 13.26
CA PHE A 406 -18.53 16.87 12.86
C PHE A 406 -19.99 16.44 13.06
N TYR A 407 -20.36 15.23 12.63
CA TYR A 407 -21.72 14.72 12.79
C TYR A 407 -22.14 14.56 14.27
N ALA A 408 -21.24 14.08 15.12
CA ALA A 408 -21.56 13.75 16.51
C ALA A 408 -21.63 14.98 17.43
N GLY A 409 -20.80 16.00 17.20
CA GLY A 409 -20.65 17.12 18.13
C GLY A 409 -20.28 18.45 17.50
N GLN A 410 -20.42 18.59 16.17
CA GLN A 410 -20.00 19.78 15.42
C GLN A 410 -18.51 20.11 15.63
N TRP A 411 -17.68 19.08 15.83
CA TRP A 411 -16.25 19.22 16.07
C TRP A 411 -15.46 19.30 14.76
N LEU A 412 -14.57 20.29 14.68
CA LEU A 412 -13.69 20.50 13.54
C LEU A 412 -12.35 19.79 13.74
N PHE A 413 -12.21 18.60 13.15
CA PHE A 413 -10.98 17.80 13.14
C PHE A 413 -10.30 17.83 11.77
N ASP A 414 -9.02 18.21 11.75
CA ASP A 414 -8.20 18.33 10.55
C ASP A 414 -7.53 17.00 10.16
N GLY A 415 -8.31 16.13 9.52
CA GLY A 415 -7.81 14.87 8.96
C GLY A 415 -7.00 15.07 7.67
N ALA A 416 -7.30 16.10 6.87
CA ALA A 416 -6.67 16.28 5.55
C ALA A 416 -5.20 16.72 5.67
N SER A 417 -4.90 17.70 6.54
CA SER A 417 -3.51 18.11 6.77
C SER A 417 -2.67 16.96 7.31
N GLN A 418 -3.24 16.11 8.18
CA GLN A 418 -2.52 14.93 8.68
C GLN A 418 -2.17 13.94 7.57
N VAL A 419 -3.09 13.67 6.65
CA VAL A 419 -2.81 12.80 5.48
C VAL A 419 -1.69 13.38 4.63
N LEU A 420 -1.71 14.68 4.35
CA LEU A 420 -0.66 15.36 3.60
C LEU A 420 0.71 15.30 4.30
N LEU A 421 0.74 15.43 5.62
CA LEU A 421 1.97 15.35 6.41
C LEU A 421 2.50 13.91 6.55
N LEU A 422 1.63 12.90 6.52
CA LEU A 422 2.03 11.48 6.53
C LEU A 422 2.48 10.98 5.16
N ALA A 423 2.03 11.59 4.06
CA ALA A 423 2.37 11.13 2.72
C ALA A 423 3.88 11.11 2.43
N PRO A 424 4.68 12.15 2.76
CA PRO A 424 6.14 12.10 2.61
C PRO A 424 6.78 10.97 3.43
N VAL A 425 6.32 10.74 4.66
CA VAL A 425 6.79 9.63 5.52
C VAL A 425 6.52 8.29 4.85
N PHE A 426 5.31 8.09 4.33
CA PHE A 426 4.92 6.89 3.60
C PHE A 426 5.72 6.69 2.31
N ILE A 427 5.88 7.74 1.49
CA ILE A 427 6.63 7.68 0.23
C ILE A 427 8.09 7.26 0.47
N LEU A 428 8.74 7.84 1.48
CA LEU A 428 10.12 7.50 1.83
C LEU A 428 10.26 6.05 2.30
N LEU A 429 9.32 5.58 3.14
CA LEU A 429 9.30 4.19 3.60
C LEU A 429 9.07 3.23 2.44
N LEU A 430 8.08 3.51 1.58
CA LEU A 430 7.77 2.69 0.42
C LEU A 430 8.96 2.64 -0.55
N GLY A 431 9.57 3.79 -0.86
CA GLY A 431 10.77 3.87 -1.69
C GLY A 431 11.91 3.00 -1.15
N ASN A 432 12.22 3.11 0.14
CA ASN A 432 13.24 2.28 0.79
C ASN A 432 12.92 0.78 0.71
N THR A 433 11.64 0.38 0.89
CA THR A 433 11.23 -1.02 0.76
C THR A 433 11.36 -1.55 -0.65
N LEU A 434 11.01 -0.74 -1.66
CA LEU A 434 11.10 -1.12 -3.07
C LEU A 434 12.56 -1.26 -3.50
N ILE A 435 13.43 -0.33 -3.11
CA ILE A 435 14.88 -0.41 -3.38
C ILE A 435 15.48 -1.65 -2.72
N ALA A 436 15.14 -1.92 -1.46
CA ALA A 436 15.62 -3.10 -0.75
C ALA A 436 15.10 -4.41 -1.37
N ALA A 437 13.85 -4.44 -1.84
CA ALA A 437 13.27 -5.59 -2.52
C ALA A 437 13.94 -5.85 -3.87
N ASP A 438 14.18 -4.81 -4.67
CA ASP A 438 14.86 -4.92 -5.97
C ASP A 438 16.30 -5.43 -5.81
N SER A 439 17.03 -4.91 -4.82
CA SER A 439 18.39 -5.38 -4.52
C SER A 439 18.42 -6.87 -4.14
N ARG A 440 17.45 -7.35 -3.35
CA ARG A 440 17.35 -8.78 -3.01
C ARG A 440 17.02 -9.63 -4.24
N ARG A 441 16.13 -9.14 -5.11
CA ARG A 441 15.75 -9.84 -6.35
C ARG A 441 16.95 -10.04 -7.26
N ARG A 442 17.72 -8.98 -7.52
CA ARG A 442 18.94 -9.05 -8.34
C ARG A 442 19.98 -10.01 -7.77
N LYS A 443 20.17 -10.02 -6.45
CA LYS A 443 21.08 -10.98 -5.79
C LYS A 443 20.61 -12.42 -5.98
N ALA A 444 19.33 -12.70 -5.78
CA ALA A 444 18.76 -14.03 -5.98
C ALA A 444 18.87 -14.50 -7.44
N GLU A 445 18.57 -13.62 -8.40
CA GLU A 445 18.74 -13.89 -9.84
C GLU A 445 20.20 -14.23 -10.18
N SER A 446 21.17 -13.47 -9.65
CA SER A 446 22.60 -13.74 -9.87
C SER A 446 23.07 -15.07 -9.27
N GLN A 447 22.53 -15.46 -8.12
CA GLN A 447 22.86 -16.74 -7.48
C GLN A 447 22.28 -17.92 -8.26
N LEU A 448 21.03 -17.78 -8.74
CA LEU A 448 20.39 -18.80 -9.58
C LEU A 448 21.15 -18.99 -10.90
N GLN A 449 21.58 -17.89 -11.53
CA GLN A 449 22.35 -17.95 -12.77
C GLN A 449 23.67 -18.70 -12.57
N ARG A 450 24.44 -18.38 -11.52
CA ARG A 450 25.69 -19.09 -11.21
C ARG A 450 25.48 -20.58 -10.97
N SER A 451 24.45 -20.94 -10.21
CA SER A 451 24.13 -22.35 -9.95
C SER A 451 23.77 -23.12 -11.23
N ARG A 452 23.07 -22.48 -12.18
CA ARG A 452 22.78 -23.07 -13.50
C ARG A 452 24.03 -23.25 -14.35
N GLU A 453 24.92 -22.26 -14.37
CA GLU A 453 26.18 -22.33 -15.10
C GLU A 453 27.09 -23.45 -14.56
N GLU A 454 27.20 -23.60 -13.23
CA GLU A 454 27.94 -24.68 -12.59
C GLU A 454 27.35 -26.06 -12.93
N ALA A 455 26.02 -26.21 -12.85
CA ALA A 455 25.34 -27.47 -13.20
C ALA A 455 25.53 -27.84 -14.68
N ALA A 456 25.43 -26.86 -15.59
CA ALA A 456 25.66 -27.09 -17.01
C ALA A 456 27.12 -27.48 -17.32
N ARG A 457 28.10 -26.90 -16.61
CA ARG A 457 29.50 -27.27 -16.74
C ARG A 457 29.75 -28.72 -16.31
N VAL A 458 29.24 -29.11 -15.15
CA VAL A 458 29.38 -30.48 -14.63
C VAL A 458 28.71 -31.49 -15.56
N ALA A 459 27.51 -31.18 -16.09
CA ALA A 459 26.86 -32.02 -17.08
C ALA A 459 27.70 -32.18 -18.35
N GLY A 460 28.29 -31.10 -18.87
CA GLY A 460 29.19 -31.14 -20.02
C GLY A 460 30.48 -31.95 -19.79
N GLU A 461 31.05 -31.89 -18.57
CA GLU A 461 32.20 -32.71 -18.18
C GLU A 461 31.85 -34.21 -18.15
N LEU A 462 30.66 -34.55 -17.62
CA LEU A 462 30.19 -35.94 -17.57
C LEU A 462 29.84 -36.50 -18.96
N ASP A 463 29.23 -35.69 -19.85
CA ASP A 463 28.99 -36.08 -21.25
C ASP A 463 30.31 -36.34 -22.01
N ALA A 464 31.35 -35.56 -21.72
CA ALA A 464 32.69 -35.81 -22.27
C ALA A 464 33.25 -37.14 -21.78
N ALA A 465 33.12 -37.44 -20.48
CA ALA A 465 33.55 -38.72 -19.90
C ALA A 465 32.80 -39.91 -20.54
N ARG A 466 31.48 -39.81 -20.73
CA ARG A 466 30.67 -40.83 -21.44
C ARG A 466 31.21 -41.15 -22.82
N ARG A 467 31.51 -40.11 -23.62
CA ARG A 467 32.02 -40.30 -24.99
C ARG A 467 33.37 -41.01 -25.00
N ILE A 468 34.26 -40.68 -24.06
CA ILE A 468 35.57 -41.33 -23.92
C ILE A 468 35.37 -42.80 -23.55
N GLN A 469 34.54 -43.08 -22.55
CA GLN A 469 34.24 -44.42 -22.07
C GLN A 469 33.68 -45.32 -23.18
N MET A 470 32.64 -44.86 -23.88
CA MET A 470 32.04 -45.63 -24.98
C MET A 470 32.99 -45.83 -26.15
N GLY A 471 33.97 -44.94 -26.34
CA GLY A 471 35.02 -45.06 -27.37
C GLY A 471 36.09 -46.12 -27.06
N LEU A 472 36.18 -46.62 -25.81
CA LEU A 472 37.10 -47.69 -25.43
C LEU A 472 36.58 -49.08 -25.81
N LEU A 473 35.27 -49.22 -26.00
CA LEU A 473 34.60 -50.48 -26.32
C LEU A 473 34.78 -50.84 -27.80
N PRO A 474 35.03 -52.12 -28.14
CA PRO A 474 35.13 -52.53 -29.53
C PRO A 474 33.78 -52.41 -30.23
N ASP A 475 33.81 -52.15 -31.54
CA ASP A 475 32.64 -52.24 -32.41
C ASP A 475 32.76 -53.51 -33.25
N PRO A 476 32.14 -54.65 -32.84
CA PRO A 476 32.32 -55.95 -33.49
C PRO A 476 32.00 -55.92 -34.99
N ARG A 477 31.05 -55.05 -35.39
CA ARG A 477 30.61 -54.86 -36.78
C ARG A 477 31.72 -54.35 -37.69
N LYS A 478 32.63 -53.55 -37.13
CA LYS A 478 33.78 -53.01 -37.86
C LYS A 478 34.98 -53.94 -37.78
N ILE A 479 35.22 -54.55 -36.62
CA ILE A 479 36.41 -55.36 -36.37
C ILE A 479 36.32 -56.71 -37.09
N PHE A 480 35.13 -57.31 -37.16
CA PHE A 480 34.91 -58.65 -37.70
C PHE A 480 34.01 -58.65 -38.94
N ALA A 481 34.03 -57.58 -39.73
CA ALA A 481 33.17 -57.43 -40.91
C ALA A 481 33.41 -58.55 -41.96
N ASP A 482 34.65 -59.01 -42.08
CA ASP A 482 35.07 -60.01 -43.06
C ASP A 482 35.14 -61.44 -42.48
N GLU A 483 34.79 -61.63 -41.20
CA GLU A 483 34.86 -62.92 -40.54
C GLU A 483 33.65 -63.80 -40.89
N THR A 484 33.93 -65.08 -41.17
CA THR A 484 32.89 -66.05 -41.61
C THR A 484 32.70 -67.22 -40.65
N GLN A 485 33.68 -67.49 -39.78
CA GLN A 485 33.60 -68.58 -38.80
C GLN A 485 32.72 -68.25 -37.60
N PHE A 486 32.46 -66.97 -37.35
CA PHE A 486 31.64 -66.52 -36.23
C PHE A 486 30.95 -65.18 -36.54
N SER A 487 29.97 -64.82 -35.72
CA SER A 487 29.34 -63.50 -35.73
C SER A 487 29.23 -62.98 -34.29
N ILE A 488 29.41 -61.68 -34.08
CA ILE A 488 29.33 -61.05 -32.76
C ILE A 488 28.47 -59.79 -32.85
N ALA A 489 27.60 -59.60 -31.84
CA ALA A 489 26.91 -58.33 -31.61
C ALA A 489 27.08 -57.94 -30.14
N ALA A 490 27.30 -56.66 -29.88
CA ALA A 490 27.45 -56.16 -28.52
C ALA A 490 26.72 -54.84 -28.35
N LEU A 491 26.25 -54.58 -27.13
CA LEU A 491 25.57 -53.37 -26.74
C LEU A 491 25.89 -53.05 -25.29
N LEU A 492 26.14 -51.78 -24.99
CA LEU A 492 26.28 -51.28 -23.63
C LEU A 492 25.54 -49.94 -23.51
N GLU A 493 24.62 -49.85 -22.55
CA GLU A 493 23.88 -48.64 -22.21
C GLU A 493 24.05 -48.31 -20.72
N PRO A 494 24.83 -47.27 -20.37
CA PRO A 494 25.01 -46.88 -18.99
C PRO A 494 23.70 -46.37 -18.35
N ALA A 495 23.45 -46.73 -17.10
CA ALA A 495 22.31 -46.22 -16.32
C ALA A 495 22.45 -44.74 -15.92
N GLN A 496 23.69 -44.26 -15.78
CA GLN A 496 24.01 -42.87 -15.47
C GLN A 496 24.75 -42.20 -16.64
N ALA A 497 25.45 -41.08 -16.36
CA ALA A 497 26.28 -40.44 -17.37
C ALA A 497 27.43 -41.37 -17.83
N VAL A 498 28.03 -42.13 -16.91
CA VAL A 498 29.07 -43.14 -17.16
C VAL A 498 28.77 -44.40 -16.34
N GLY A 499 29.22 -45.56 -16.82
CA GLY A 499 28.89 -46.88 -16.25
C GLY A 499 30.08 -47.66 -15.65
N GLY A 500 29.86 -48.74 -14.92
CA GLY A 500 30.86 -49.73 -14.50
C GLY A 500 31.01 -50.92 -15.47
N ASP A 501 30.05 -51.14 -16.35
CA ASP A 501 30.08 -52.28 -17.27
C ASP A 501 31.11 -52.17 -18.41
N TYR A 502 31.58 -53.31 -18.91
CA TYR A 502 32.27 -53.42 -20.18
C TYR A 502 32.06 -54.75 -20.90
N TYR A 503 32.36 -54.73 -22.19
CA TYR A 503 32.65 -55.91 -22.98
C TYR A 503 33.95 -55.72 -23.77
N ASP A 504 34.59 -56.82 -24.13
CA ASP A 504 35.69 -56.85 -25.08
C ASP A 504 35.60 -58.08 -25.98
N CYS A 505 36.09 -57.95 -27.21
CA CYS A 505 36.15 -59.05 -28.16
C CYS A 505 37.27 -58.81 -29.17
N PHE A 506 38.18 -59.76 -29.30
CA PHE A 506 39.36 -59.65 -30.17
C PHE A 506 39.93 -61.02 -30.48
N LEU A 507 40.62 -61.14 -31.61
CA LEU A 507 41.41 -62.31 -31.95
C LEU A 507 42.76 -62.26 -31.18
N LEU A 508 43.11 -63.36 -30.52
CA LEU A 508 44.44 -63.57 -29.95
C LEU A 508 45.45 -63.90 -31.06
N ASP A 509 44.98 -64.62 -32.07
CA ASP A 509 45.64 -64.98 -33.32
C ASP A 509 44.56 -65.39 -34.36
N GLU A 510 44.96 -65.96 -35.50
CA GLU A 510 44.05 -66.35 -36.60
C GLU A 510 42.98 -67.38 -36.22
N GLN A 511 43.14 -68.13 -35.11
CA GLN A 511 42.23 -69.22 -34.75
C GLN A 511 41.62 -69.10 -33.35
N ARG A 512 42.01 -68.11 -32.54
CA ARG A 512 41.53 -67.97 -31.17
C ARG A 512 40.82 -66.64 -30.95
N LEU A 513 39.51 -66.70 -30.74
CA LEU A 513 38.66 -65.54 -30.43
C LEU A 513 38.50 -65.39 -28.92
N CYS A 514 38.89 -64.24 -28.37
CA CYS A 514 38.63 -63.88 -26.98
C CYS A 514 37.32 -63.08 -26.86
N LEU A 515 36.49 -63.43 -25.88
CA LEU A 515 35.27 -62.75 -25.47
C LEU A 515 35.37 -62.43 -23.98
N ALA A 516 35.09 -61.19 -23.61
CA ALA A 516 35.05 -60.78 -22.22
C ALA A 516 33.82 -59.90 -21.97
N ILE A 517 33.18 -60.10 -20.83
CA ILE A 517 32.18 -59.20 -20.26
C ILE A 517 32.51 -59.01 -18.79
N GLY A 518 32.25 -57.83 -18.26
CA GLY A 518 32.36 -57.61 -16.82
C GLY A 518 31.59 -56.40 -16.35
N ASP A 519 31.32 -56.41 -15.05
CA ASP A 519 30.60 -55.36 -14.32
C ASP A 519 31.41 -55.00 -13.07
N VAL A 520 31.67 -53.70 -12.90
CA VAL A 520 32.39 -53.14 -11.77
C VAL A 520 31.40 -52.68 -10.72
N SER A 521 31.59 -53.17 -9.49
CA SER A 521 30.80 -52.74 -8.34
C SER A 521 30.83 -51.22 -8.15
N GLY A 522 29.68 -50.61 -7.91
CA GLY A 522 29.55 -49.15 -7.74
C GLY A 522 29.05 -48.46 -9.00
N LYS A 523 28.93 -47.13 -8.97
CA LYS A 523 28.30 -46.35 -10.06
C LYS A 523 29.02 -45.04 -10.29
N GLY A 524 28.83 -44.46 -11.47
CA GLY A 524 29.38 -43.15 -11.82
C GLY A 524 30.87 -43.20 -12.12
N VAL A 525 31.56 -42.06 -11.90
CA VAL A 525 32.93 -41.86 -12.39
C VAL A 525 33.94 -42.89 -11.87
N PRO A 526 33.99 -43.25 -10.56
CA PRO A 526 34.96 -44.24 -10.07
C PRO A 526 34.84 -45.61 -10.76
N ALA A 527 33.62 -46.14 -10.87
CA ALA A 527 33.35 -47.42 -11.52
C ALA A 527 33.77 -47.38 -13.01
N SER A 528 33.50 -46.28 -13.71
CA SER A 528 33.87 -46.12 -15.13
C SER A 528 35.37 -46.09 -15.41
N LEU A 529 36.17 -45.57 -14.47
CA LEU A 529 37.63 -45.57 -14.58
C LEU A 529 38.18 -46.97 -14.31
N PHE A 530 37.66 -47.64 -13.29
CA PHE A 530 38.06 -49.01 -12.96
C PHE A 530 37.71 -49.97 -14.09
N MET A 531 36.52 -49.81 -14.68
CA MET A 531 36.08 -50.51 -15.88
C MET A 531 37.12 -50.41 -17.02
N ALA A 532 37.55 -49.19 -17.34
CA ALA A 532 38.51 -48.95 -18.42
C ALA A 532 39.84 -49.68 -18.18
N ILE A 533 40.29 -49.72 -16.91
CA ILE A 533 41.48 -50.45 -16.49
C ILE A 533 41.25 -51.96 -16.62
N SER A 534 40.13 -52.50 -16.11
CA SER A 534 39.79 -53.92 -16.18
C SER A 534 39.70 -54.43 -17.61
N LYS A 535 39.04 -53.69 -18.50
CA LYS A 535 39.01 -54.00 -19.94
C LYS A 535 40.41 -54.05 -20.55
N THR A 536 41.23 -53.03 -20.27
CA THR A 536 42.59 -52.92 -20.84
C THR A 536 43.50 -54.05 -20.36
N LEU A 537 43.45 -54.38 -19.07
CA LEU A 537 44.19 -55.50 -18.48
C LEU A 537 43.72 -56.83 -19.06
N THR A 538 42.41 -57.03 -19.20
CA THR A 538 41.82 -58.22 -19.83
C THR A 538 42.38 -58.43 -21.23
N GLY A 539 42.34 -57.40 -22.08
CA GLY A 539 42.91 -57.47 -23.42
C GLY A 539 44.41 -57.75 -23.45
N THR A 540 45.17 -57.14 -22.55
CA THR A 540 46.65 -57.20 -22.56
C THR A 540 47.18 -58.54 -22.02
N LEU A 541 46.64 -58.99 -20.89
CA LEU A 541 47.15 -60.16 -20.18
C LEU A 541 46.69 -61.48 -20.82
N THR A 542 45.48 -61.52 -21.40
CA THR A 542 45.04 -62.69 -22.19
C THR A 542 45.84 -62.86 -23.49
N ARG A 543 46.30 -61.77 -24.12
CA ARG A 543 47.22 -61.85 -25.28
C ARG A 543 48.62 -62.33 -24.92
N ARG A 544 49.06 -62.05 -23.69
CA ARG A 544 50.41 -62.37 -23.22
C ARG A 544 50.50 -63.80 -22.69
N GLN A 545 49.46 -64.28 -22.01
CA GLN A 545 49.45 -65.59 -21.35
C GLN A 545 48.80 -66.66 -22.23
N GLY A 546 49.41 -67.84 -22.28
CA GLY A 546 48.84 -68.99 -23.00
C GLY A 546 47.78 -69.76 -22.20
N ASP A 547 47.72 -69.55 -20.87
CA ASP A 547 46.77 -70.17 -19.94
C ASP A 547 45.79 -69.11 -19.43
N LEU A 548 44.49 -69.35 -19.64
CA LEU A 548 43.45 -68.37 -19.30
C LEU A 548 43.29 -68.18 -17.79
N GLY A 549 43.46 -69.23 -16.98
CA GLY A 549 43.39 -69.12 -15.52
C GLY A 549 44.51 -68.26 -14.96
N LEU A 550 45.74 -68.44 -15.48
CA LEU A 550 46.89 -67.61 -15.14
C LEU A 550 46.68 -66.15 -15.58
N ALA A 551 46.09 -65.92 -16.77
CA ALA A 551 45.77 -64.58 -17.24
C ALA A 551 44.81 -63.85 -16.28
N VAL A 552 43.74 -64.51 -15.85
CA VAL A 552 42.76 -63.93 -14.90
C VAL A 552 43.39 -63.67 -13.53
N ARG A 553 44.28 -64.54 -13.06
CA ARG A 553 45.03 -64.31 -11.81
C ARG A 553 45.95 -63.08 -11.90
N GLU A 554 46.64 -62.88 -13.02
CA GLU A 554 47.44 -61.67 -13.23
C GLU A 554 46.56 -60.40 -13.34
N ILE A 555 45.38 -60.51 -13.97
CA ILE A 555 44.39 -59.41 -14.01
C ILE A 555 43.95 -59.03 -12.59
N GLU A 556 43.62 -60.01 -11.75
CA GLU A 556 43.25 -59.77 -10.35
C GLU A 556 44.39 -59.09 -9.58
N GLN A 557 45.63 -59.56 -9.73
CA GLN A 557 46.79 -58.99 -9.05
C GLN A 557 47.04 -57.53 -9.44
N GLU A 558 46.98 -57.21 -10.74
CA GLU A 558 47.17 -55.84 -11.22
C GLU A 558 46.00 -54.92 -10.83
N LEU A 559 44.76 -55.41 -10.88
CA LEU A 559 43.61 -54.64 -10.40
C LEU A 559 43.68 -54.37 -8.89
N ASN A 560 44.10 -55.35 -8.09
CA ASN A 560 44.17 -55.23 -6.63
C ASN A 560 45.33 -54.33 -6.15
N ARG A 561 46.35 -54.13 -6.98
CA ARG A 561 47.56 -53.37 -6.63
C ARG A 561 47.29 -51.92 -6.24
N GLU A 562 46.32 -51.26 -6.89
CA GLU A 562 45.98 -49.84 -6.70
C GLU A 562 44.48 -49.60 -6.50
N ASN A 563 43.77 -50.55 -5.86
CA ASN A 563 42.32 -50.50 -5.62
C ASN A 563 41.93 -49.78 -4.32
N ALA A 564 42.19 -48.47 -4.22
CA ALA A 564 41.91 -47.69 -3.00
C ALA A 564 40.40 -47.62 -2.63
N GLU A 565 39.53 -47.67 -3.63
CA GLU A 565 38.07 -47.60 -3.47
C GLU A 565 37.43 -48.96 -3.11
N SER A 566 38.23 -50.03 -2.98
CA SER A 566 37.77 -51.40 -2.68
C SER A 566 36.68 -51.90 -3.64
N LEU A 567 36.77 -51.52 -4.92
CA LEU A 567 35.86 -51.97 -5.97
C LEU A 567 36.18 -53.42 -6.37
N PHE A 568 35.18 -54.19 -6.76
CA PHE A 568 35.38 -55.52 -7.34
C PHE A 568 34.76 -55.59 -8.72
N VAL A 569 35.17 -56.57 -9.51
CA VAL A 569 34.68 -56.75 -10.89
C VAL A 569 34.19 -58.16 -11.05
N THR A 570 32.92 -58.32 -11.39
CA THR A 570 32.44 -59.59 -11.90
C THR A 570 32.88 -59.70 -13.35
N ALA A 571 33.46 -60.83 -13.77
CA ALA A 571 33.88 -61.01 -15.15
C ALA A 571 33.66 -62.44 -15.66
N PHE A 572 33.27 -62.56 -16.93
CA PHE A 572 33.32 -63.81 -17.67
C PHE A 572 34.23 -63.61 -18.87
N ILE A 573 35.33 -64.37 -18.92
CA ILE A 573 36.34 -64.28 -19.98
C ILE A 573 36.46 -65.65 -20.62
N ALA A 574 36.39 -65.71 -21.94
CA ALA A 574 36.46 -66.95 -22.70
C ALA A 574 37.31 -66.82 -23.96
N VAL A 575 37.97 -67.91 -24.33
CA VAL A 575 38.77 -68.07 -25.55
C VAL A 575 38.19 -69.24 -26.34
N LEU A 576 37.67 -68.95 -27.52
CA LEU A 576 37.14 -69.92 -28.47
C LEU A 576 38.21 -70.27 -29.49
N ASP A 577 38.58 -71.55 -29.56
CA ASP A 577 39.31 -72.12 -30.68
C ASP A 577 38.35 -72.32 -31.86
N LEU A 578 38.55 -71.56 -32.94
CA LEU A 578 37.67 -71.49 -34.10
C LEU A 578 37.73 -72.74 -34.98
N ALA A 579 38.82 -73.52 -34.89
CA ALA A 579 38.99 -74.74 -35.67
C ALA A 579 38.25 -75.93 -35.04
N SER A 580 38.29 -76.00 -33.72
CA SER A 580 37.81 -77.15 -32.97
C SER A 580 36.47 -76.89 -32.27
N GLY A 581 36.12 -75.63 -32.01
CA GLY A 581 34.95 -75.25 -31.22
C GLY A 581 35.15 -75.41 -29.71
N ASP A 582 36.38 -75.64 -29.23
CA ASP A 582 36.67 -75.65 -27.80
C ASP A 582 36.63 -74.23 -27.24
N LEU A 583 35.67 -73.98 -26.34
CA LEU A 583 35.55 -72.74 -25.59
C LEU A 583 36.16 -72.94 -24.20
N GLU A 584 37.32 -72.35 -23.97
CA GLU A 584 37.94 -72.26 -22.67
C GLU A 584 37.45 -70.99 -21.94
N TYR A 585 36.96 -71.09 -20.71
CA TYR A 585 36.43 -69.93 -19.99
C TYR A 585 36.80 -69.89 -18.51
N VAL A 586 36.76 -68.69 -17.94
CA VAL A 586 36.86 -68.41 -16.52
C VAL A 586 35.70 -67.49 -16.12
N CYS A 587 34.97 -67.88 -15.08
CA CYS A 587 33.89 -67.10 -14.49
C CYS A 587 34.32 -66.59 -13.12
N ALA A 588 34.62 -65.29 -13.03
CA ALA A 588 34.98 -64.59 -11.80
C ALA A 588 33.76 -63.85 -11.25
N GLY A 589 32.85 -64.58 -10.61
CA GLY A 589 31.67 -64.04 -9.94
C GLY A 589 30.58 -63.44 -10.84
N HIS A 590 30.72 -63.54 -12.16
CA HIS A 590 29.75 -63.03 -13.13
C HIS A 590 28.59 -64.00 -13.35
N ASP A 591 27.47 -63.48 -13.86
CA ASP A 591 26.33 -64.31 -14.22
C ASP A 591 26.67 -65.24 -15.38
N ALA A 592 26.24 -66.50 -15.25
CA ALA A 592 26.55 -67.54 -16.22
C ALA A 592 25.88 -67.25 -17.59
N PRO A 593 26.65 -67.23 -18.70
CA PRO A 593 26.10 -66.98 -20.02
C PRO A 593 25.03 -67.99 -20.45
N MET A 594 24.10 -67.53 -21.30
CA MET A 594 23.11 -68.39 -21.94
C MET A 594 23.69 -69.01 -23.21
N LEU A 595 23.65 -70.35 -23.29
CA LEU A 595 23.96 -71.14 -24.47
C LEU A 595 22.67 -71.64 -25.11
N GLU A 596 22.47 -71.26 -26.38
CA GLU A 596 21.42 -71.78 -27.23
C GLU A 596 22.00 -72.84 -28.19
N ARG A 597 21.49 -74.06 -28.09
CA ARG A 597 21.87 -75.21 -28.93
C ARG A 597 20.63 -75.91 -29.44
N GLU A 598 20.53 -76.10 -30.76
CA GLU A 598 19.40 -76.77 -31.42
C GLU A 598 18.02 -76.22 -30.98
N GLY A 599 17.93 -74.90 -30.72
CA GLY A 599 16.72 -74.23 -30.23
C GLY A 599 16.42 -74.46 -28.74
N ARG A 600 17.29 -75.15 -27.99
CA ARG A 600 17.20 -75.29 -26.54
C ARG A 600 18.16 -74.31 -25.86
N LEU A 601 17.63 -73.53 -24.92
CA LEU A 601 18.39 -72.58 -24.13
C LEU A 601 18.79 -73.19 -22.78
N SER A 602 20.05 -73.07 -22.39
CA SER A 602 20.60 -73.49 -21.10
C SER A 602 21.70 -72.54 -20.65
N GLN A 603 21.97 -72.43 -19.34
CA GLN A 603 23.15 -71.70 -18.87
C GLN A 603 24.40 -72.58 -18.94
N ILE A 604 25.56 -71.97 -19.18
CA ILE A 604 26.84 -72.65 -18.97
C ILE A 604 26.97 -73.01 -17.48
N ASP A 605 27.33 -74.26 -17.18
CA ASP A 605 27.52 -74.70 -15.81
C ASP A 605 28.82 -74.11 -15.25
N THR A 606 28.71 -73.10 -14.38
CA THR A 606 29.83 -72.49 -13.67
C THR A 606 29.90 -72.94 -12.20
N SER A 607 29.04 -73.88 -11.77
CA SER A 607 28.89 -74.23 -10.35
C SER A 607 30.08 -74.98 -9.75
N ASN A 608 30.85 -75.69 -10.58
CA ASN A 608 31.97 -76.52 -10.12
C ASN A 608 33.30 -75.76 -9.98
N ARG A 609 33.56 -74.74 -10.82
CA ARG A 609 34.82 -73.98 -10.82
C ARG A 609 34.68 -72.46 -10.99
N GLY A 610 33.47 -71.92 -10.84
CA GLY A 610 33.27 -70.48 -10.72
C GLY A 610 34.01 -69.93 -9.50
N GLY A 611 34.67 -68.78 -9.66
CA GLY A 611 35.36 -68.07 -8.58
C GLY A 611 34.56 -66.86 -8.07
N PRO A 612 35.05 -66.20 -7.01
CA PRO A 612 34.51 -64.91 -6.57
C PRO A 612 34.75 -63.82 -7.63
N PRO A 613 34.14 -62.63 -7.49
CA PRO A 613 34.52 -61.47 -8.29
C PRO A 613 36.00 -61.12 -8.10
N LEU A 614 36.63 -60.58 -9.15
CA LEU A 614 38.01 -60.10 -9.09
C LEU A 614 38.14 -59.01 -8.03
N CYS A 615 39.21 -59.06 -7.25
CA CYS A 615 39.49 -58.15 -6.13
C CYS A 615 38.57 -58.32 -4.89
N ALA A 616 37.61 -59.26 -4.90
CA ALA A 616 36.78 -59.52 -3.72
C ALA A 616 37.45 -60.45 -2.69
N ALA A 617 38.26 -61.41 -3.15
CA ALA A 617 38.82 -62.48 -2.31
C ALA A 617 40.36 -62.60 -2.32
N GLY A 618 41.07 -61.82 -3.14
CA GLY A 618 42.54 -61.71 -3.07
C GLY A 618 43.28 -62.68 -3.99
N ASP A 619 43.90 -63.74 -3.46
CA ASP A 619 44.76 -64.67 -4.23
C ASP A 619 43.98 -65.94 -4.61
N PHE A 620 42.80 -65.78 -5.23
CA PHE A 620 41.96 -66.91 -5.59
C PHE A 620 42.53 -67.65 -6.82
N PRO A 621 42.66 -68.99 -6.78
CA PRO A 621 43.21 -69.74 -7.92
C PRO A 621 42.13 -69.95 -8.99
N TYR A 622 41.92 -68.96 -9.86
CA TYR A 622 41.04 -69.14 -11.03
C TYR A 622 41.57 -70.23 -11.95
N LEU A 623 40.71 -71.20 -12.26
CA LEU A 623 41.00 -72.31 -13.16
C LEU A 623 40.08 -72.23 -14.38
N ALA A 624 40.63 -72.44 -15.56
CA ALA A 624 39.82 -72.48 -16.77
C ALA A 624 39.00 -73.79 -16.85
N GLU A 625 37.78 -73.67 -17.34
CA GLU A 625 36.93 -74.77 -17.76
C GLU A 625 36.78 -74.79 -19.27
N ARG A 626 36.36 -75.94 -19.81
CA ARG A 626 36.19 -76.13 -21.25
C ARG A 626 34.85 -76.73 -21.56
N ILE A 627 34.17 -76.15 -22.54
CA ILE A 627 33.00 -76.74 -23.20
C ILE A 627 33.23 -76.78 -24.70
N ARG A 628 32.70 -77.79 -25.37
CA ARG A 628 32.73 -77.89 -26.83
C ARG A 628 31.46 -77.26 -27.40
N LEU A 629 31.61 -76.20 -28.19
CA LEU A 629 30.54 -75.64 -29.00
C LEU A 629 30.30 -76.49 -30.25
N GLN A 630 29.08 -76.48 -30.74
CA GLN A 630 28.69 -77.08 -32.01
C GLN A 630 28.47 -75.98 -33.05
N PRO A 631 28.70 -76.25 -34.34
CA PRO A 631 28.38 -75.28 -35.40
C PRO A 631 26.91 -74.85 -35.30
N GLY A 632 26.68 -73.54 -35.24
CA GLY A 632 25.38 -72.91 -35.06
C GLY A 632 25.07 -72.47 -33.63
N ASP A 633 25.81 -72.93 -32.62
CA ASP A 633 25.62 -72.55 -31.21
C ASP A 633 25.72 -71.03 -31.01
N ARG A 634 24.83 -70.49 -30.18
CA ARG A 634 24.80 -69.06 -29.82
C ARG A 634 25.05 -68.88 -28.33
N LEU A 635 25.94 -67.98 -28.01
CA LEU A 635 26.26 -67.56 -26.65
C LEU A 635 25.71 -66.14 -26.43
N CYS A 636 24.98 -65.92 -25.34
CA CYS A 636 24.52 -64.61 -24.90
C CYS A 636 25.05 -64.35 -23.50
N LEU A 637 26.04 -63.47 -23.41
CA LEU A 637 26.56 -62.93 -22.18
C LEU A 637 25.82 -61.61 -21.86
N PHE A 638 25.53 -61.38 -20.59
CA PHE A 638 24.75 -60.24 -20.14
C PHE A 638 25.19 -59.84 -18.73
N THR A 639 25.09 -58.55 -18.41
CA THR A 639 25.29 -58.03 -17.04
C THR A 639 23.98 -58.04 -16.25
N ASP A 640 24.08 -57.87 -14.94
CA ASP A 640 22.94 -57.90 -14.03
C ASP A 640 21.91 -56.79 -14.31
N GLY A 641 22.30 -55.66 -14.93
CA GLY A 641 21.36 -54.63 -15.36
C GLY A 641 20.34 -55.11 -16.41
N VAL A 642 20.49 -56.31 -16.99
CA VAL A 642 19.44 -56.98 -17.77
C VAL A 642 18.45 -57.71 -16.86
N THR A 643 18.94 -58.53 -15.93
CA THR A 643 18.11 -59.40 -15.08
C THR A 643 17.50 -58.65 -13.89
N GLU A 644 18.19 -57.66 -13.36
CA GLU A 644 17.78 -56.79 -12.26
C GLU A 644 17.05 -55.51 -12.71
N ALA A 645 16.86 -55.32 -14.01
CA ALA A 645 15.98 -54.26 -14.52
C ALA A 645 14.60 -54.35 -13.85
N SER A 646 14.12 -53.25 -13.29
CA SER A 646 12.96 -53.22 -12.40
C SER A 646 11.87 -52.31 -12.92
N ASN A 647 10.62 -52.76 -12.80
CA ASN A 647 9.44 -51.95 -13.06
C ASN A 647 8.81 -51.36 -11.78
N GLY A 648 9.55 -51.38 -10.68
CA GLY A 648 9.11 -50.96 -9.34
C GLY A 648 8.39 -52.05 -8.53
N ALA A 649 7.92 -53.13 -9.17
CA ALA A 649 7.22 -54.23 -8.51
C ALA A 649 7.91 -55.60 -8.68
N ALA A 650 8.58 -55.82 -9.81
CA ALA A 650 9.30 -57.05 -10.12
C ALA A 650 10.56 -56.77 -10.93
N LEU A 651 11.53 -57.68 -10.83
CA LEU A 651 12.72 -57.71 -11.69
C LEU A 651 12.38 -58.42 -13.01
N PHE A 652 13.08 -58.05 -14.08
CA PHE A 652 12.96 -58.66 -15.41
C PHE A 652 13.23 -60.16 -15.29
N GLY A 653 14.36 -60.50 -14.67
CA GLY A 653 14.74 -61.84 -14.24
C GLY A 653 15.12 -62.77 -15.38
N LEU A 654 15.74 -63.88 -15.00
CA LEU A 654 16.26 -64.87 -15.93
C LEU A 654 15.17 -65.48 -16.84
N ALA A 655 13.97 -65.72 -16.29
CA ALA A 655 12.87 -66.33 -17.04
C ALA A 655 12.41 -65.48 -18.23
N ARG A 656 12.38 -64.14 -18.08
CA ARG A 656 12.01 -63.24 -19.19
C ARG A 656 13.14 -63.07 -20.19
N LEU A 657 14.38 -63.05 -19.72
CA LEU A 657 15.55 -63.08 -20.59
C LEU A 657 15.53 -64.33 -21.49
N GLN A 658 15.28 -65.50 -20.91
CA GLN A 658 15.16 -66.75 -21.66
C GLN A 658 14.05 -66.70 -22.71
N ALA A 659 12.86 -66.23 -22.32
CA ALA A 659 11.72 -66.08 -23.24
C ALA A 659 12.03 -65.11 -24.39
N ALA A 660 12.72 -64.00 -24.10
CA ALA A 660 13.08 -63.00 -25.09
C ALA A 660 14.15 -63.50 -26.08
N ILE A 661 15.13 -64.28 -25.61
CA ILE A 661 16.12 -64.95 -26.48
C ILE A 661 15.42 -65.96 -27.40
N GLN A 662 14.56 -66.82 -26.85
CA GLN A 662 13.83 -67.85 -27.61
C GLN A 662 12.89 -67.27 -28.67
N ALA A 663 12.33 -66.07 -28.45
CA ALA A 663 11.50 -65.40 -29.44
C ALA A 663 12.30 -64.95 -30.69
N MET A 664 13.63 -64.89 -30.60
CA MET A 664 14.54 -64.34 -31.60
C MET A 664 15.56 -65.37 -32.14
N THR A 665 15.34 -66.66 -31.91
CA THR A 665 16.22 -67.78 -32.33
C THR A 665 16.55 -67.78 -33.83
N GLN A 666 15.71 -67.21 -34.69
CA GLN A 666 15.94 -67.15 -36.15
C GLN A 666 16.44 -65.79 -36.64
N SER A 667 16.57 -64.80 -35.75
CA SER A 667 17.03 -63.45 -36.07
C SER A 667 18.57 -63.37 -36.10
N GLY A 668 19.11 -62.35 -36.76
CA GLY A 668 20.54 -62.02 -36.68
C GLY A 668 20.91 -61.43 -35.32
N LEU A 669 22.16 -61.62 -34.88
CA LEU A 669 22.60 -61.27 -33.51
C LEU A 669 22.39 -59.79 -33.15
N GLU A 670 22.56 -58.86 -34.09
CA GLU A 670 22.31 -57.43 -33.84
C GLU A 670 20.83 -57.14 -33.57
N THR A 671 19.95 -57.79 -34.33
CA THR A 671 18.51 -57.68 -34.14
C THR A 671 18.12 -58.27 -32.79
N THR A 672 18.74 -59.38 -32.39
CA THR A 672 18.54 -59.99 -31.08
C THR A 672 19.01 -59.07 -29.95
N ALA A 673 20.22 -58.49 -30.04
CA ALA A 673 20.74 -57.55 -29.04
C ALA A 673 19.82 -56.33 -28.86
N THR A 674 19.38 -55.75 -29.97
CA THR A 674 18.49 -54.59 -29.99
C THR A 674 17.13 -54.93 -29.39
N ALA A 675 16.55 -56.07 -29.78
CA ALA A 675 15.26 -56.52 -29.27
C ALA A 675 15.30 -56.87 -27.77
N LEU A 676 16.41 -57.45 -27.29
CA LEU A 676 16.62 -57.70 -25.86
C LEU A 676 16.68 -56.39 -25.06
N ARG A 677 17.48 -55.42 -25.53
CA ARG A 677 17.53 -54.08 -24.95
C ARG A 677 16.14 -53.43 -24.94
N ASP A 678 15.41 -53.47 -26.05
CA ASP A 678 14.07 -52.89 -26.14
C ASP A 678 13.07 -53.57 -25.20
N ALA A 679 13.14 -54.91 -25.05
CA ALA A 679 12.30 -55.66 -24.12
C ALA A 679 12.57 -55.29 -22.65
N VAL A 680 13.83 -55.08 -22.28
CA VAL A 680 14.22 -54.59 -20.95
C VAL A 680 13.67 -53.17 -20.73
N ARG A 681 13.90 -52.24 -21.67
CA ARG A 681 13.40 -50.85 -21.57
C ARG A 681 11.87 -50.78 -21.52
N GLN A 682 11.18 -51.64 -22.27
CA GLN A 682 9.73 -51.73 -22.22
C GLN A 682 9.25 -52.25 -20.86
N PHE A 683 9.95 -53.22 -20.27
CA PHE A 683 9.61 -53.76 -18.95
C PHE A 683 9.75 -52.72 -17.84
N GLU A 684 10.81 -51.88 -17.87
CA GLU A 684 11.03 -50.80 -16.88
C GLU A 684 9.84 -49.81 -16.80
N ALA A 685 9.02 -49.72 -17.86
CA ALA A 685 7.76 -48.96 -17.88
C ALA A 685 7.93 -47.49 -17.46
N GLY A 686 9.07 -46.87 -17.80
CA GLY A 686 9.40 -45.49 -17.48
C GLY A 686 10.10 -45.28 -16.13
N HIS A 687 10.39 -46.35 -15.38
CA HIS A 687 11.32 -46.27 -14.25
C HIS A 687 12.75 -46.04 -14.76
N PRO A 688 13.58 -45.27 -14.04
CA PRO A 688 14.97 -45.08 -14.41
C PRO A 688 15.73 -46.41 -14.34
N PRO A 689 16.66 -46.69 -15.27
CA PRO A 689 17.49 -47.89 -15.22
C PRO A 689 18.20 -48.02 -13.87
N ALA A 690 18.10 -49.20 -13.28
CA ALA A 690 18.72 -49.47 -11.99
C ALA A 690 20.23 -49.64 -12.15
N ASP A 691 20.68 -50.36 -13.19
CA ASP A 691 22.09 -50.60 -13.50
C ASP A 691 22.39 -50.53 -15.00
N ASP A 692 23.68 -50.57 -15.32
CA ASP A 692 24.16 -50.59 -16.70
C ASP A 692 23.69 -51.84 -17.45
N LEU A 693 23.25 -51.67 -18.69
CA LEU A 693 22.74 -52.76 -19.50
C LEU A 693 23.80 -53.14 -20.53
N THR A 694 24.40 -54.31 -20.37
CA THR A 694 25.40 -54.84 -21.30
C THR A 694 25.02 -56.20 -21.83
N LEU A 695 25.19 -56.37 -23.15
CA LEU A 695 24.93 -57.60 -23.89
C LEU A 695 26.12 -57.88 -24.81
N LEU A 696 26.61 -59.11 -24.81
CA LEU A 696 27.59 -59.62 -25.77
C LEU A 696 27.10 -60.96 -26.31
N LEU A 697 26.72 -60.99 -27.58
CA LEU A 697 26.21 -62.17 -28.26
C LEU A 697 27.23 -62.66 -29.28
N MET A 698 27.45 -63.97 -29.33
CA MET A 698 28.33 -64.62 -30.30
C MET A 698 27.65 -65.85 -30.89
N GLN A 699 27.81 -66.09 -32.19
CA GLN A 699 27.43 -67.32 -32.85
C GLN A 699 28.64 -67.92 -33.55
N TRP A 700 28.93 -69.20 -33.31
CA TRP A 700 30.00 -69.91 -34.02
C TRP A 700 29.41 -70.72 -35.16
N HIS A 701 29.90 -70.52 -36.39
CA HIS A 701 29.38 -71.17 -37.61
C HIS A 701 30.14 -72.45 -37.98
N GLY A 702 31.23 -72.75 -37.28
CA GLY A 702 32.09 -73.92 -37.52
C GLY A 702 33.47 -73.55 -38.08
N PRO A 703 34.33 -74.56 -38.32
CA PRO A 703 35.63 -74.35 -38.95
C PRO A 703 35.50 -73.89 -40.41
N LEU A 704 36.52 -73.20 -40.92
CA LEU A 704 36.62 -72.92 -42.36
C LEU A 704 36.59 -74.23 -43.14
N SER A 705 35.61 -74.39 -44.04
CA SER A 705 35.61 -75.49 -45.00
C SER A 705 36.80 -75.29 -45.94
N GLU A 706 37.72 -76.25 -46.00
CA GLU A 706 38.73 -76.31 -47.07
C GLU A 706 37.99 -76.24 -48.42
N ARG A 707 38.28 -75.22 -49.22
CA ARG A 707 37.89 -75.13 -50.63
C ARG A 707 39.09 -75.43 -51.50
#